data_AF-A0A8S2QY25-F1
#
_entry.id   AF-A0A8S2QY25-F1
#
_cell.length_a   1.000
_cell.length_b   1.000
_cell.length_c   1.000
_cell.angle_alpha   90.00
_cell.angle_beta   90.00
_cell.angle_gamma   90.00
#
_symmetry.space_group_name_H-M   'P 1'
#
loop_
_entity.id
_entity.type
_entity.pdbx_description
1 polymer ?
#
loop_
_entity_poly.entity_id
_entity_poly.type
_entity_poly.pdbx_seq_one_letter_code
_entity_poly.pdbx_strand_id
1 'polypeptide(L)'
;MVLKVLHPYLDEGKVAFVAIANKSFDAANANRMICIYRSLSSEDDQKTLAYGCLGLSIGYEQENVSRNLDKIIYGLCKGYRRVLSSEGIPKIFHDRDFIYMLRELRFELPTTITNDEETSIGIIKPISLLRALEENFNGIKRNEFKELVEIFFKAVQEESANFSLPIEARQRNDYRDIPTTLRDSMKLDSKRRRLYGRYKLVIDESEDESAINLLLQTGILDSDPTRTSIFRMSDFPDDINNELRNVEVLSTIKLCMETGRTIVMINTSRIHGSLYDVFNQNFSIMATGDTRKIFSKVAIGPKTIDVAVHEDFQCIIHVKRSEFESIPAPFLSRFQKYSLSINDFYRIRLHKLPGIEQDIMKNVEEKVSSFIEHFGRNYFHGLNESTLYSCLLSLIKIHENEEHSLLSIHQHYTQLTVRLKSFIEQNPTNTEQCLVRFVLSKLVQLVSPESIILKLPVFEEKVKQWLCNLYFQHQEHFNFGNFIEQLVSKQFLNIDNDLRPSSEHQMVQNSLHTTTKVIIFTRTSSYVIGLNAKSKNELFTTNNNDDETSNYSRQIDIINLNTIENSVELYDRFNTYTEDTNKTVLMVIIDGRNGQQRSHIPFVRQLIDKTESSYNTNHCSEPKYFLVLVHSSTQDLYHQSCFPSIFLHNWEFYFFDTCTPGSAFHLQKMLRIILSSSLDDQQSPNVDNVLCDLNILFEDSLWDFCSRIQLLLPELSENMFKNTKAHEFYKRQTNTMRRVKCFKHILQQSRQLQKHILDIYHKYLLRKENSSKKIYNLIQKISKDILCGQRFDGLIDSIQSQTRNSFTNFVSNIFKFIVNDYGLETLPKLSAHNKIYDSLLNLIDYQSFSVDDDNDIFSSSTTRGIFQLSSHYSCIPQTPLYYLLHQRVKKHADNITETVAHELVKHQDNEDDLRRDYYDAPPQVTTANYNNANETEIAQYTFEQYRVKLIVSILNDNVLTGAICQHIVHSYSTDLIRTFCSIAENNFDYDLTQCQQAVDFVSRWLLLIDDKDRQSLESYPNKDVWHLANVCTSFEYEQNDLISMYSAFRIISLISPANSSHDHLFDEEHITRSKLREKFFYSIFNYLWENLNRLNTNDDTWIYAYTFISKYYPSEKVLRSLQLSEIKNRIEFMNLAYLIFLNDTLVKPHELISILLKEINFTWSSVCLKLLPTITDIIGRYLETKNIANSTLFIDLQQWTLTILKSTKQPSQQDIYFLFKYIDQSTCRLSLQMKQYLFDELINICLQLEDRKKKCF
;
A
#
# COMPACT_ATOMS: atom_id res chain seq x y z
N MET A 1 10.63 52.27 -15.14
CA MET A 1 9.47 53.18 -15.39
C MET A 1 9.46 54.37 -14.42
N VAL A 2 9.83 54.19 -13.15
CA VAL A 2 9.75 55.22 -12.08
C VAL A 2 10.49 56.53 -12.40
N LEU A 3 11.73 56.50 -12.91
CA LEU A 3 12.50 57.72 -13.20
C LEU A 3 11.97 58.53 -14.41
N LYS A 4 11.18 57.92 -15.31
CA LYS A 4 10.60 58.64 -16.46
C LYS A 4 9.58 59.70 -16.01
N VAL A 5 8.94 59.48 -14.86
CA VAL A 5 7.98 60.44 -14.28
C VAL A 5 8.67 61.74 -13.86
N LEU A 6 9.97 61.70 -13.56
CA LEU A 6 10.76 62.87 -13.17
C LEU A 6 11.24 63.70 -14.38
N HIS A 7 11.24 63.16 -15.60
CA HIS A 7 11.81 63.84 -16.79
C HIS A 7 11.24 65.24 -17.01
N PRO A 8 9.91 65.47 -16.98
CA PRO A 8 9.36 66.81 -17.20
C PRO A 8 9.85 67.82 -16.15
N TYR A 9 9.98 67.40 -14.89
CA TYR A 9 10.42 68.27 -13.80
C TYR A 9 11.91 68.62 -13.88
N LEU A 10 12.74 67.68 -14.37
CA LEU A 10 14.16 67.89 -14.58
C LEU A 10 14.41 68.78 -15.80
N ASP A 11 13.70 68.53 -16.91
CA ASP A 11 13.81 69.28 -18.16
C ASP A 11 13.39 70.74 -17.96
N GLU A 12 12.38 70.99 -17.11
CA GLU A 12 11.92 72.33 -16.74
C GLU A 12 12.71 72.96 -15.57
N GLY A 13 13.67 72.24 -14.97
CA GLY A 13 14.48 72.74 -13.85
C GLY A 13 13.68 73.07 -12.57
N LYS A 14 12.51 72.43 -12.38
CA LYS A 14 11.60 72.72 -11.27
C LYS A 14 12.12 72.24 -9.90
N VAL A 15 13.02 71.25 -9.91
CA VAL A 15 13.58 70.65 -8.70
C VAL A 15 15.07 70.36 -8.89
N ALA A 16 15.86 70.59 -7.83
CA ALA A 16 17.23 70.08 -7.78
C ALA A 16 17.19 68.58 -7.47
N PHE A 17 17.90 67.78 -8.26
CA PHE A 17 17.87 66.32 -8.15
C PHE A 17 19.29 65.75 -8.14
N VAL A 18 19.59 64.97 -7.11
CA VAL A 18 20.84 64.22 -6.97
C VAL A 18 20.48 62.75 -6.81
N ALA A 19 20.97 61.92 -7.72
CA ALA A 19 20.78 60.48 -7.66
C ALA A 19 22.12 59.77 -7.42
N ILE A 20 22.17 58.95 -6.37
CA ILE A 20 23.32 58.10 -6.07
C ILE A 20 22.95 56.68 -6.50
N ALA A 21 23.75 56.09 -7.39
CA ALA A 21 23.54 54.74 -7.89
C ALA A 21 24.84 53.95 -7.93
N ASN A 22 24.77 52.66 -7.61
CA ASN A 22 25.89 51.73 -7.73
C ASN A 22 25.97 51.08 -9.13
N LYS A 23 25.01 51.38 -10.00
CA LYS A 23 24.97 50.96 -11.41
C LYS A 23 24.80 52.19 -12.28
N SER A 24 25.28 52.12 -13.52
CA SER A 24 25.12 53.21 -14.48
C SER A 24 23.64 53.46 -14.80
N PHE A 25 23.31 54.73 -15.02
CA PHE A 25 22.01 55.11 -15.56
C PHE A 25 21.97 54.83 -17.07
N ASP A 26 20.77 54.60 -17.60
CA ASP A 26 20.56 54.57 -19.05
C ASP A 26 20.77 55.97 -19.65
N ALA A 27 21.03 56.02 -20.96
CA ALA A 27 21.30 57.27 -21.66
C ALA A 27 20.16 58.30 -21.51
N ALA A 28 18.91 57.84 -21.44
CA ALA A 28 17.74 58.70 -21.32
C ALA A 28 17.70 59.47 -19.98
N ASN A 29 18.13 58.84 -18.87
CA ASN A 29 18.29 59.52 -17.60
C ASN A 29 19.61 60.29 -17.55
N ALA A 30 20.72 59.68 -17.99
CA ALA A 30 22.05 60.27 -17.93
C ALA A 30 22.17 61.60 -18.70
N ASN A 31 21.54 61.74 -19.87
CA ASN A 31 21.60 62.96 -20.68
C ASN A 31 20.97 64.20 -20.01
N ARG A 32 20.18 64.02 -18.95
CA ARG A 32 19.49 65.09 -18.21
C ARG A 32 20.21 65.50 -16.93
N MET A 33 21.33 64.85 -16.60
CA MET A 33 22.03 65.03 -15.34
C MET A 33 23.55 65.04 -15.57
N ILE A 34 24.28 65.66 -14.65
CA ILE A 34 25.74 65.52 -14.62
C ILE A 34 26.06 64.16 -13.98
N CYS A 35 26.49 63.20 -14.79
CA CYS A 35 26.90 61.89 -14.30
C CYS A 35 28.39 61.88 -13.91
N ILE A 36 28.67 61.65 -12.63
CA ILE A 36 30.03 61.43 -12.13
C ILE A 36 30.22 59.93 -11.91
N TYR A 37 31.12 59.32 -12.68
CA TYR A 37 31.48 57.92 -12.53
C TYR A 37 32.82 57.79 -11.79
N ARG A 38 32.87 56.89 -10.81
CA ARG A 38 34.12 56.47 -10.18
C ARG A 38 34.45 55.04 -10.60
N SER A 39 35.63 54.84 -11.16
CA SER A 39 36.20 53.53 -11.44
C SER A 39 36.61 52.83 -10.14
N LEU A 40 37.05 51.57 -10.25
CA LEU A 40 37.74 50.89 -9.15
C LEU A 40 38.98 51.71 -8.73
N SER A 41 39.27 51.70 -7.42
CA SER A 41 40.40 52.42 -6.83
C SER A 41 41.72 51.96 -7.44
N SER A 42 42.55 52.90 -7.90
CA SER A 42 43.90 52.59 -8.37
C SER A 42 44.81 52.15 -7.22
N GLU A 43 46.03 51.71 -7.54
CA GLU A 43 46.95 51.27 -6.48
C GLU A 43 47.32 52.40 -5.51
N ASP A 44 47.51 53.60 -6.05
CA ASP A 44 47.82 54.81 -5.29
C ASP A 44 46.62 55.33 -4.50
N ASP A 45 45.41 55.22 -5.04
CA ASP A 45 44.17 55.59 -4.32
C ASP A 45 43.98 54.69 -3.10
N GLN A 46 44.18 53.38 -3.26
CA GLN A 46 44.02 52.43 -2.17
C GLN A 46 45.12 52.61 -1.11
N LYS A 47 46.35 52.93 -1.53
CA LYS A 47 47.42 53.30 -0.60
C LYS A 47 47.02 54.55 0.18
N THR A 48 46.58 55.60 -0.50
CA THR A 48 46.14 56.86 0.13
C THR A 48 45.00 56.62 1.13
N LEU A 49 44.02 55.81 0.74
CA LEU A 49 42.93 55.36 1.61
C LEU A 49 43.48 54.65 2.86
N ALA A 50 44.46 53.76 2.70
CA ALA A 50 45.00 52.98 3.79
C ALA A 50 45.73 53.84 4.83
N TYR A 51 46.56 54.79 4.39
CA TYR A 51 47.19 55.76 5.31
C TYR A 51 46.14 56.58 6.05
N GLY A 52 45.12 57.07 5.34
CA GLY A 52 44.03 57.82 5.96
C GLY A 52 43.26 57.00 7.01
N CYS A 53 42.96 55.73 6.73
CA CYS A 53 42.26 54.85 7.67
C CYS A 53 43.10 54.52 8.91
N LEU A 54 44.41 54.38 8.75
CA LEU A 54 45.37 54.17 9.84
C LEU A 54 45.70 55.46 10.61
N GLY A 55 45.20 56.62 10.16
CA GLY A 55 45.48 57.92 10.78
C GLY A 55 46.91 58.42 10.56
N LEU A 56 47.54 58.00 9.46
CA LEU A 56 48.90 58.35 9.08
C LEU A 56 48.89 59.47 8.02
N SER A 57 49.87 60.37 8.07
CA SER A 57 50.06 61.42 7.06
C SER A 57 50.91 60.92 5.88
N ILE A 58 50.52 61.28 4.66
CA ILE A 58 51.28 61.00 3.43
C ILE A 58 52.25 62.16 3.20
N GLY A 59 53.53 61.98 3.51
CA GLY A 59 54.57 62.97 3.19
C GLY A 59 55.76 63.01 4.17
N TYR A 60 56.93 62.73 3.61
CA TYR A 60 58.31 63.04 3.99
C TYR A 60 58.60 63.62 5.39
N GLU A 61 59.10 62.76 6.28
CA GLU A 61 60.19 62.97 7.26
C GLU A 61 59.95 62.13 8.52
N GLN A 62 60.08 60.80 8.43
CA GLN A 62 60.33 59.97 9.63
C GLN A 62 61.32 58.86 9.30
N GLU A 63 62.49 58.96 9.93
CA GLU A 63 63.67 58.10 9.75
C GLU A 63 63.36 56.63 10.07
N ASN A 64 63.63 55.73 9.12
CA ASN A 64 63.75 54.26 9.18
C ASN A 64 62.58 53.41 9.76
N VAL A 65 61.83 53.87 10.77
CA VAL A 65 60.64 53.19 11.35
C VAL A 65 59.43 53.28 10.40
N SER A 66 59.37 54.33 9.56
CA SER A 66 58.39 54.50 8.47
C SER A 66 58.46 53.36 7.44
N ARG A 67 59.66 52.92 7.04
CA ARG A 67 59.84 52.05 5.85
C ARG A 67 59.24 50.65 6.02
N ASN A 68 59.31 50.07 7.23
CA ASN A 68 58.73 48.74 7.46
C ASN A 68 57.20 48.81 7.51
N LEU A 69 56.63 49.84 8.15
CA LEU A 69 55.20 50.06 8.17
C LEU A 69 54.66 50.34 6.76
N ASP A 70 55.36 51.14 5.96
CA ASP A 70 55.02 51.41 4.55
C ASP A 70 54.99 50.12 3.71
N LYS A 71 55.96 49.23 3.92
CA LYS A 71 55.99 47.89 3.28
C LYS A 71 54.82 47.03 3.70
N ILE A 72 54.47 47.03 4.99
CA ILE A 72 53.30 46.31 5.50
C ILE A 72 52.03 46.86 4.87
N ILE A 73 51.82 48.18 4.85
CA ILE A 73 50.65 48.83 4.25
C ILE A 73 50.53 48.49 2.76
N TYR A 74 51.64 48.53 2.03
CA TYR A 74 51.68 48.13 0.63
C TYR A 74 51.30 46.65 0.44
N GLY A 75 51.85 45.77 1.29
CA GLY A 75 51.49 44.36 1.34
C GLY A 75 50.00 44.11 1.65
N LEU A 76 49.41 44.88 2.56
CA LEU A 76 47.97 44.80 2.88
C LEU A 76 47.11 45.19 1.67
N CYS A 77 47.49 46.27 0.97
CA CYS A 77 46.77 46.71 -0.23
C CYS A 77 46.85 45.65 -1.35
N LYS A 78 48.04 45.10 -1.57
CA LYS A 78 48.30 44.02 -2.53
C LYS A 78 47.53 42.75 -2.17
N GLY A 79 47.48 42.39 -0.90
CA GLY A 79 46.72 41.26 -0.37
C GLY A 79 45.23 41.40 -0.67
N TYR A 80 44.64 42.56 -0.40
CA TYR A 80 43.24 42.81 -0.70
C TYR A 80 42.91 42.73 -2.20
N ARG A 81 43.76 43.27 -3.09
CA ARG A 81 43.57 43.13 -4.55
C ARG A 81 43.61 41.68 -5.02
N ARG A 82 44.52 40.88 -4.44
CA ARG A 82 44.61 39.44 -4.73
C ARG A 82 43.37 38.70 -4.25
N VAL A 83 42.84 39.05 -3.08
CA VAL A 83 41.57 38.49 -2.58
C VAL A 83 40.42 38.80 -3.53
N LEU A 84 40.28 40.06 -3.98
CA LEU A 84 39.25 40.45 -4.95
C LEU A 84 39.38 39.76 -6.30
N SER A 85 40.59 39.33 -6.67
CA SER A 85 40.90 38.66 -7.93
C SER A 85 40.91 37.13 -7.82
N SER A 86 40.80 36.57 -6.62
CA SER A 86 40.80 35.11 -6.42
C SER A 86 39.47 34.52 -6.88
N GLU A 87 39.53 33.37 -7.57
CA GLU A 87 38.35 32.58 -7.92
C GLU A 87 37.86 31.73 -6.75
N GLY A 88 38.75 31.40 -5.79
CA GLY A 88 38.45 30.56 -4.62
C GLY A 88 37.69 31.29 -3.50
N ILE A 89 37.61 32.62 -3.55
CA ILE A 89 36.98 33.44 -2.52
C ILE A 89 35.65 34.03 -3.02
N PRO A 90 34.54 33.85 -2.29
CA PRO A 90 33.26 34.45 -2.65
C PRO A 90 33.32 35.99 -2.75
N LYS A 91 32.70 36.56 -3.78
CA LYS A 91 32.65 38.02 -4.05
C LYS A 91 31.66 38.77 -3.14
N ILE A 92 31.71 38.50 -1.84
CA ILE A 92 30.85 39.11 -0.81
C ILE A 92 31.54 40.25 -0.04
N PHE A 93 32.86 40.41 -0.25
CA PHE A 93 33.67 41.45 0.39
C PHE A 93 33.84 42.67 -0.51
N HIS A 94 33.84 43.83 0.11
CA HIS A 94 33.92 45.13 -0.55
C HIS A 94 34.85 46.06 0.22
N ASP A 95 35.09 47.26 -0.34
CA ASP A 95 36.07 48.20 0.20
C ASP A 95 35.80 48.60 1.65
N ARG A 96 34.54 48.53 2.10
CA ARG A 96 34.20 48.75 3.52
C ARG A 96 34.84 47.69 4.42
N ASP A 97 34.86 46.42 4.03
CA ASP A 97 35.49 45.35 4.83
C ASP A 97 36.99 45.65 5.01
N PHE A 98 37.67 46.09 3.95
CA PHE A 98 39.07 46.52 3.99
C PHE A 98 39.28 47.80 4.83
N ILE A 99 38.43 48.82 4.65
CA ILE A 99 38.49 50.08 5.42
C ILE A 99 38.34 49.81 6.92
N TYR A 100 37.37 48.99 7.31
CA TYR A 100 37.12 48.70 8.73
C TYR A 100 38.20 47.81 9.33
N MET A 101 38.76 46.86 8.58
CA MET A 101 39.98 46.13 8.97
C MET A 101 41.14 47.09 9.26
N LEU A 102 41.39 48.08 8.38
CA LEU A 102 42.45 49.07 8.60
C LEU A 102 42.16 49.99 9.80
N ARG A 103 40.90 50.39 10.00
CA ARG A 103 40.49 51.19 11.16
C ARG A 103 40.65 50.43 12.46
N GLU A 104 40.47 49.11 12.46
CA GLU A 104 40.76 48.27 13.62
C GLU A 104 42.27 48.22 13.90
N LEU A 105 43.09 48.02 12.86
CA LEU A 105 44.56 48.03 12.98
C LEU A 105 45.12 49.36 13.46
N ARG A 106 44.41 50.47 13.25
CA ARG A 106 44.77 51.79 13.78
C ARG A 106 44.93 51.79 15.30
N PHE A 107 44.21 50.95 16.04
CA PHE A 107 44.30 50.93 17.51
C PHE A 107 45.60 50.30 18.04
N GLU A 108 46.34 49.60 17.19
CA GLU A 108 47.69 49.11 17.48
C GLU A 108 48.75 50.21 17.23
N LEU A 109 48.38 51.28 16.54
CA LEU A 109 49.22 52.45 16.30
C LEU A 109 48.96 53.45 17.43
N PRO A 110 49.99 53.88 18.18
CA PRO A 110 49.81 54.83 19.26
C PRO A 110 49.32 56.18 18.73
N THR A 111 48.36 56.77 19.43
CA THR A 111 47.96 58.17 19.21
C THR A 111 48.30 58.95 20.46
N THR A 112 49.20 59.92 20.30
CA THR A 112 49.63 60.89 21.30
C THR A 112 48.45 61.64 21.90
N ILE A 113 48.21 61.53 23.21
CA ILE A 113 47.64 62.64 23.98
C ILE A 113 48.36 62.71 25.34
N THR A 114 49.14 63.78 25.46
CA THR A 114 49.68 64.48 26.64
C THR A 114 50.80 63.86 27.48
N ASN A 115 51.93 64.59 27.42
CA ASN A 115 53.04 64.73 28.36
C ASN A 115 54.23 63.79 28.14
N ASP A 116 55.26 64.36 27.48
CA ASP A 116 56.69 64.13 27.66
C ASP A 116 57.09 62.79 28.28
N GLU A 117 57.16 61.75 27.46
CA GLU A 117 58.11 60.63 27.53
C GLU A 117 58.00 59.83 26.22
N GLU A 118 59.13 59.32 25.74
CA GLU A 118 59.42 58.83 24.39
C GLU A 118 58.27 58.07 23.67
N THR A 119 57.77 58.64 22.57
CA THR A 119 56.80 58.00 21.67
C THR A 119 57.46 56.87 20.88
N SER A 120 57.32 55.63 21.37
CA SER A 120 57.55 54.45 20.53
C SER A 120 56.35 54.27 19.58
N ILE A 121 56.58 54.36 18.26
CA ILE A 121 55.54 54.07 17.26
C ILE A 121 55.32 52.55 17.24
N GLY A 122 54.12 52.11 17.64
CA GLY A 122 53.69 50.72 17.57
C GLY A 122 53.68 50.22 16.12
N ILE A 123 54.14 48.99 15.91
CA ILE A 123 54.13 48.31 14.61
C ILE A 123 52.91 47.38 14.57
N ILE A 124 52.22 47.31 13.42
CA ILE A 124 51.16 46.32 13.20
C ILE A 124 51.75 44.92 13.41
N LYS A 125 51.20 44.17 14.37
CA LYS A 125 51.66 42.82 14.68
C LYS A 125 50.96 41.79 13.78
N PRO A 126 51.60 40.68 13.42
CA PRO A 126 50.96 39.56 12.70
C PRO A 126 49.66 39.08 13.34
N ILE A 127 49.61 38.96 14.67
CA ILE A 127 48.40 38.54 15.39
C ILE A 127 47.26 39.56 15.29
N SER A 128 47.57 40.85 15.25
CA SER A 128 46.57 41.91 15.10
C SER A 128 45.97 41.91 13.69
N LEU A 129 46.79 41.64 12.65
CA LEU A 129 46.26 41.42 11.30
C LEU A 129 45.33 40.20 11.25
N LEU A 130 45.73 39.08 11.86
CA LEU A 130 44.89 37.88 11.90
C LEU A 130 43.53 38.17 12.55
N ARG A 131 43.53 38.86 13.71
CA ARG A 131 42.28 39.24 14.40
C ARG A 131 41.40 40.16 13.56
N ALA A 132 41.99 41.16 12.91
CA ALA A 132 41.25 42.08 12.05
C ALA A 132 40.66 41.39 10.82
N LEU A 133 41.33 40.35 10.28
CA LEU A 133 40.79 39.50 9.23
C LEU A 133 39.65 38.61 9.75
N GLU A 134 39.81 37.96 10.91
CA GLU A 134 38.77 37.13 11.55
C GLU A 134 37.49 37.93 11.84
N GLU A 135 37.64 39.21 12.17
CA GLU A 135 36.54 40.11 12.43
C GLU A 135 35.89 40.64 11.14
N ASN A 136 36.67 41.14 10.17
CA ASN A 136 36.09 41.88 9.03
C ASN A 136 35.84 41.03 7.78
N PHE A 137 36.52 39.89 7.63
CA PHE A 137 36.44 39.01 6.46
C PHE A 137 35.78 37.65 6.78
N ASN A 138 34.74 37.68 7.61
CA ASN A 138 33.95 36.51 8.02
C ASN A 138 32.66 36.37 7.16
N GLY A 139 31.88 35.31 7.35
CA GLY A 139 30.70 34.98 6.52
C GLY A 139 31.00 34.06 5.31
N ILE A 140 32.20 33.46 5.26
CA ILE A 140 32.63 32.46 4.28
C ILE A 140 32.98 31.14 4.97
N LYS A 141 33.16 30.06 4.21
CA LYS A 141 33.53 28.75 4.78
C LYS A 141 34.95 28.78 5.34
N ARG A 142 35.24 27.92 6.33
CA ARG A 142 36.54 27.86 7.01
C ARG A 142 37.73 27.64 6.06
N ASN A 143 37.55 26.82 5.01
CA ASN A 143 38.58 26.58 4.01
C ASN A 143 38.84 27.82 3.13
N GLU A 144 37.78 28.52 2.74
CA GLU A 144 37.85 29.76 1.97
C GLU A 144 38.53 30.87 2.81
N PHE A 145 38.22 30.93 4.11
CA PHE A 145 38.86 31.87 5.04
C PHE A 145 40.36 31.59 5.21
N LYS A 146 40.76 30.32 5.28
CA LYS A 146 42.17 29.92 5.34
C LYS A 146 42.93 30.42 4.11
N GLU A 147 42.38 30.21 2.91
CA GLU A 147 42.97 30.71 1.66
C GLU A 147 43.10 32.25 1.69
N LEU A 148 42.07 32.96 2.16
CA LEU A 148 42.08 34.42 2.30
C LEU A 148 43.21 34.90 3.21
N VAL A 149 43.38 34.28 4.38
CA VAL A 149 44.45 34.61 5.32
C VAL A 149 45.82 34.35 4.68
N GLU A 150 45.99 33.21 4.02
CA GLU A 150 47.24 32.87 3.32
C GLU A 150 47.60 33.91 2.24
N ILE A 151 46.62 34.39 1.47
CA ILE A 151 46.81 35.44 0.46
C ILE A 151 47.31 36.74 1.09
N PHE A 152 46.68 37.21 2.17
CA PHE A 152 47.08 38.43 2.86
C PHE A 152 48.50 38.32 3.44
N PHE A 153 48.79 37.24 4.17
CA PHE A 153 50.10 37.07 4.79
C PHE A 153 51.20 36.86 3.76
N LYS A 154 50.96 36.14 2.66
CA LYS A 154 51.91 36.01 1.56
C LYS A 154 52.22 37.35 0.91
N ALA A 155 51.20 38.17 0.67
CA ALA A 155 51.36 39.49 0.08
C ALA A 155 52.16 40.45 1.00
N VAL A 156 51.94 40.39 2.32
CA VAL A 156 52.73 41.18 3.27
C VAL A 156 54.16 40.65 3.42
N GLN A 157 54.34 39.33 3.41
CA GLN A 157 55.66 38.70 3.54
C GLN A 157 56.58 38.98 2.35
N GLU A 158 56.03 39.11 1.14
CA GLU A 158 56.77 39.55 -0.06
C GLU A 158 57.43 40.92 0.13
N GLU A 159 56.83 41.80 0.92
CA GLU A 159 57.31 43.18 1.14
C GLU A 159 58.10 43.32 2.47
N SER A 160 57.69 42.56 3.51
CA SER A 160 58.30 42.49 4.83
C SER A 160 58.57 41.04 5.25
N ALA A 161 59.78 40.55 5.00
CA ALA A 161 60.15 39.14 5.18
C ALA A 161 59.92 38.56 6.59
N ASN A 162 59.99 39.40 7.62
CA ASN A 162 59.79 39.01 9.03
C ASN A 162 58.31 38.96 9.45
N PHE A 163 57.39 39.38 8.57
CA PHE A 163 55.96 39.39 8.83
C PHE A 163 55.34 38.05 8.40
N SER A 164 55.36 37.07 9.30
CA SER A 164 54.89 35.72 9.03
C SER A 164 53.63 35.39 9.83
N LEU A 165 52.78 34.50 9.29
CA LEU A 165 51.58 34.03 9.99
C LEU A 165 52.00 33.41 11.34
N PRO A 166 51.34 33.77 12.46
CA PRO A 166 51.68 33.27 13.79
C PRO A 166 51.81 31.74 13.83
N ILE A 167 52.83 31.25 14.53
CA ILE A 167 53.18 29.81 14.59
C ILE A 167 52.02 28.97 15.13
N GLU A 168 51.29 29.51 16.11
CA GLU A 168 50.10 28.87 16.72
C GLU A 168 49.01 28.60 15.67
N ALA A 169 48.72 29.58 14.81
CA ALA A 169 47.75 29.45 13.72
C ALA A 169 48.24 28.46 12.63
N ARG A 170 49.55 28.41 12.37
CA ARG A 170 50.17 27.51 11.37
C ARG A 170 50.16 26.04 11.78
N GLN A 171 50.38 25.74 13.06
CA GLN A 171 50.55 24.35 13.54
C GLN A 171 49.25 23.69 13.98
N ARG A 172 48.28 24.46 14.51
CA ARG A 172 47.02 23.92 15.04
C ARG A 172 45.78 24.16 14.16
N ASN A 173 45.91 24.94 13.08
CA ASN A 173 44.76 25.32 12.23
C ASN A 173 43.66 26.04 13.05
N ASP A 174 44.09 26.76 14.09
CA ASP A 174 43.30 27.23 15.23
C ASP A 174 42.98 28.72 15.04
N TYR A 175 42.08 28.99 14.11
CA TYR A 175 41.44 30.31 13.99
C TYR A 175 40.44 30.48 15.13
N ARG A 176 40.21 31.71 15.60
CA ARG A 176 39.17 31.96 16.60
C ARG A 176 37.82 31.45 16.08
N ASP A 177 37.07 30.78 16.94
CA ASP A 177 35.73 30.37 16.60
C ASP A 177 34.82 31.60 16.37
N ILE A 178 33.85 31.44 15.48
CA ILE A 178 32.99 32.54 15.05
C ILE A 178 32.15 33.09 16.21
N PRO A 179 31.55 32.26 17.09
CA PRO A 179 30.83 32.76 18.27
C PRO A 179 31.70 33.58 19.23
N THR A 180 32.95 33.19 19.48
CA THR A 180 33.91 33.96 20.30
C THR A 180 34.26 35.28 19.64
N THR A 181 34.52 35.26 18.33
CA THR A 181 34.79 36.48 17.55
C THR A 181 33.61 37.46 17.60
N LEU A 182 32.38 36.94 17.49
CA LEU A 182 31.17 37.74 17.65
C LEU A 182 31.03 38.28 19.08
N ARG A 183 31.27 37.45 20.10
CA ARG A 183 31.24 37.86 21.52
C ARG A 183 32.20 39.02 21.79
N ASP A 184 33.42 38.95 21.27
CA ASP A 184 34.42 40.02 21.42
C ASP A 184 33.96 41.30 20.72
N SER A 185 33.43 41.19 19.50
CA SER A 185 32.87 42.33 18.74
C SER A 185 31.66 42.98 19.44
N MET A 186 30.86 42.21 20.17
CA MET A 186 29.74 42.73 20.97
C MET A 186 30.21 43.45 22.25
N LYS A 187 31.38 43.09 22.79
CA LYS A 187 31.97 43.66 24.02
C LYS A 187 32.86 44.90 23.79
N LEU A 188 32.95 45.40 22.56
CA LEU A 188 33.73 46.60 22.25
C LEU A 188 33.28 47.80 23.09
N ASP A 189 34.24 48.53 23.65
CA ASP A 189 33.98 49.80 24.34
C ASP A 189 33.36 50.85 23.38
N SER A 190 32.74 51.91 23.93
CA SER A 190 32.03 52.92 23.13
C SER A 190 32.96 53.65 22.14
N LYS A 191 34.22 53.87 22.51
CA LYS A 191 35.22 54.56 21.65
C LYS A 191 35.57 53.72 20.43
N ARG A 192 35.89 52.44 20.64
CA ARG A 192 36.22 51.45 19.60
C ARG A 192 35.03 51.23 18.68
N ARG A 193 33.86 50.99 19.27
CA ARG A 193 32.58 50.82 18.56
C ARG A 193 32.27 52.00 17.64
N ARG A 194 32.42 53.24 18.12
CA ARG A 194 32.19 54.45 17.31
C ARG A 194 33.16 54.59 16.13
N LEU A 195 34.40 54.15 16.30
CA LEU A 195 35.46 54.37 15.31
C LEU A 195 35.55 53.24 14.26
N TYR A 196 35.26 52.00 14.64
CA TYR A 196 35.36 50.84 13.74
C TYR A 196 34.31 49.72 13.96
N GLY A 197 33.46 49.81 14.97
CA GLY A 197 32.46 48.77 15.22
C GLY A 197 31.30 48.84 14.22
N ARG A 198 31.29 47.95 13.22
CA ARG A 198 30.15 47.79 12.32
C ARG A 198 28.98 47.08 13.02
N TYR A 199 27.77 47.32 12.50
CA TYR A 199 26.62 46.47 12.83
C TYR A 199 26.81 45.07 12.24
N LYS A 200 26.08 44.09 12.78
CA LYS A 200 26.33 42.68 12.51
C LYS A 200 25.27 42.11 11.58
N LEU A 201 25.68 41.21 10.71
CA LEU A 201 24.80 40.37 9.91
C LEU A 201 25.12 38.93 10.26
N VAL A 202 24.16 38.26 10.90
CA VAL A 202 24.22 36.86 11.28
C VAL A 202 23.60 36.05 10.16
N ILE A 203 24.41 35.22 9.52
CA ILE A 203 24.00 34.23 8.53
C ILE A 203 23.72 32.94 9.28
N ASP A 204 22.48 32.51 9.26
CA ASP A 204 22.02 31.33 9.98
C ASP A 204 22.02 30.10 9.08
N GLU A 205 22.95 29.18 9.32
CA GLU A 205 23.09 27.92 8.57
C GLU A 205 22.04 26.87 8.99
N SER A 206 21.27 27.10 10.06
CA SER A 206 20.23 26.17 10.53
C SER A 206 18.91 26.29 9.77
N GLU A 207 18.66 27.40 9.07
CA GLU A 207 17.41 27.76 8.38
C GLU A 207 16.17 27.95 9.29
N ASP A 208 16.28 27.72 10.60
CA ASP A 208 15.16 27.75 11.55
C ASP A 208 15.29 28.74 12.71
N GLU A 209 16.19 29.72 12.58
CA GLU A 209 16.45 30.76 13.58
C GLU A 209 17.14 30.25 14.86
N SER A 210 17.59 28.99 14.87
CA SER A 210 18.30 28.41 16.02
C SER A 210 19.59 29.13 16.37
N ALA A 211 20.26 29.77 15.39
CA ALA A 211 21.45 30.57 15.67
C ALA A 211 21.14 31.71 16.65
N ILE A 212 19.99 32.39 16.51
CA ILE A 212 19.61 33.49 17.41
C ILE A 212 19.34 32.98 18.81
N ASN A 213 18.63 31.86 18.93
CA ASN A 213 18.36 31.27 20.23
C ASN A 213 19.64 30.80 20.93
N LEU A 214 20.59 30.21 20.18
CA LEU A 214 21.91 29.84 20.72
C LEU A 214 22.72 31.06 21.17
N LEU A 215 22.64 32.19 20.45
CA LEU A 215 23.29 33.43 20.87
C LEU A 215 22.73 33.97 22.20
N LEU A 216 21.42 33.87 22.42
CA LEU A 216 20.77 34.25 23.68
C LEU A 216 21.18 33.29 24.81
N GLN A 217 21.10 31.97 24.57
CA GLN A 217 21.47 30.95 25.56
C GLN A 217 22.93 31.01 26.00
N THR A 218 23.84 31.37 25.09
CA THR A 218 25.27 31.48 25.39
C THR A 218 25.66 32.81 26.04
N GLY A 219 24.71 33.74 26.21
CA GLY A 219 24.95 35.07 26.73
C GLY A 219 25.80 35.96 25.81
N ILE A 220 25.90 35.60 24.52
CA ILE A 220 26.49 36.50 23.51
C ILE A 220 25.51 37.65 23.25
N LEU A 221 24.22 37.34 23.21
CA LEU A 221 23.14 38.30 23.30
C LEU A 221 22.52 38.23 24.68
N ASP A 222 22.17 39.40 25.22
CA ASP A 222 21.47 39.47 26.49
C ASP A 222 20.05 38.94 26.30
N SER A 223 19.62 38.03 27.17
CA SER A 223 18.26 37.49 27.15
C SER A 223 17.24 38.45 27.76
N ASP A 224 17.69 39.49 28.48
CA ASP A 224 16.82 40.51 29.06
C ASP A 224 16.22 41.41 27.95
N PRO A 225 14.88 41.45 27.80
CA PRO A 225 14.21 42.28 26.80
C PRO A 225 14.45 43.79 26.97
N THR A 226 14.90 44.25 28.15
CA THR A 226 15.27 45.64 28.39
C THR A 226 16.60 46.02 27.75
N ARG A 227 17.47 45.04 27.49
CA ARG A 227 18.80 45.22 26.88
C ARG A 227 18.85 44.78 25.42
N THR A 228 18.17 43.69 25.08
CA THR A 228 18.06 43.18 23.70
C THR A 228 16.60 43.09 23.27
N SER A 229 16.23 43.77 22.19
CA SER A 229 14.88 43.71 21.61
C SER A 229 14.89 42.98 20.27
N ILE A 230 14.09 41.92 20.15
CA ILE A 230 13.95 41.14 18.92
C ILE A 230 12.74 41.65 18.14
N PHE A 231 12.98 42.16 16.93
CA PHE A 231 11.95 42.58 16.00
C PHE A 231 11.80 41.56 14.89
N ARG A 232 10.62 40.94 14.80
CA ARG A 232 10.23 40.07 13.70
C ARG A 232 9.05 40.67 12.96
N MET A 233 9.11 40.70 11.62
CA MET A 233 7.93 40.99 10.82
C MET A 233 7.29 39.70 10.31
N SER A 234 5.96 39.71 10.32
CA SER A 234 5.12 38.60 9.91
C SER A 234 4.94 38.58 8.39
N ASP A 235 5.07 37.41 7.77
CA ASP A 235 4.80 37.18 6.34
C ASP A 235 3.37 36.70 6.08
N PHE A 236 2.45 36.94 7.00
CA PHE A 236 1.04 36.70 6.75
C PHE A 236 0.50 37.74 5.74
N PRO A 237 -0.45 37.36 4.86
CA PRO A 237 -0.90 38.20 3.74
C PRO A 237 -1.37 39.61 4.15
N ASP A 238 -2.14 39.72 5.24
CA ASP A 238 -2.67 40.99 5.71
C ASP A 238 -1.61 41.87 6.37
N ASP A 239 -0.63 41.25 7.04
CA ASP A 239 0.46 41.98 7.70
C ASP A 239 1.44 42.57 6.69
N ILE A 240 1.66 41.90 5.55
CA ILE A 240 2.53 42.41 4.48
C ILE A 240 1.99 43.71 3.89
N ASN A 241 0.68 43.80 3.71
CA ASN A 241 0.03 44.96 3.10
C ASN A 241 -0.24 46.10 4.10
N ASN A 242 0.02 45.88 5.40
CA ASN A 242 -0.28 46.85 6.45
C ASN A 242 0.91 47.77 6.74
N GLU A 243 0.96 48.94 6.09
CA GLU A 243 2.01 49.94 6.32
C GLU A 243 2.06 50.46 7.77
N LEU A 244 0.93 50.46 8.50
CA LEU A 244 0.90 50.93 9.90
C LEU A 244 1.77 50.05 10.80
N ARG A 245 1.80 48.74 10.56
CA ARG A 245 2.69 47.80 11.27
C ARG A 245 4.17 48.14 11.06
N ASN A 246 4.54 48.53 9.85
CA ASN A 246 5.91 48.96 9.56
C ASN A 246 6.27 50.23 10.36
N VAL A 247 5.34 51.17 10.46
CA VAL A 247 5.51 52.42 11.22
C VAL A 247 5.61 52.14 12.74
N GLU A 248 4.80 51.24 13.28
CA GLU A 248 4.86 50.82 14.69
C GLU A 248 6.22 50.21 15.06
N VAL A 249 6.70 49.27 14.22
CA VAL A 249 8.01 48.62 14.42
C VAL A 249 9.14 49.65 14.32
N LEU A 250 9.12 50.53 13.32
CA LEU A 250 10.12 51.60 13.17
C LEU A 250 10.11 52.58 14.35
N SER A 251 8.94 52.91 14.89
CA SER A 251 8.83 53.78 16.07
C SER A 251 9.42 53.14 17.32
N THR A 252 9.29 51.82 17.45
CA THR A 252 9.90 51.07 18.55
C THR A 252 11.42 50.93 18.38
N ILE A 253 11.89 50.68 17.15
CA ILE A 253 13.32 50.68 16.82
C ILE A 253 13.95 52.04 17.13
N LYS A 254 13.28 53.13 16.79
CA LYS A 254 13.71 54.49 17.14
C LYS A 254 13.95 54.63 18.65
N LEU A 255 13.02 54.15 19.48
CA LEU A 255 13.19 54.19 20.94
C LEU A 255 14.39 53.35 21.40
N CYS A 256 14.61 52.17 20.80
CA CYS A 256 15.79 51.35 21.09
C CYS A 256 17.10 52.05 20.70
N MET A 257 17.12 52.80 19.59
CA MET A 257 18.26 53.61 19.16
C MET A 257 18.58 54.72 20.16
N GLU A 258 17.56 55.42 20.65
CA GLU A 258 17.70 56.51 21.63
C GLU A 258 18.15 56.02 23.01
N THR A 259 17.76 54.79 23.38
CA THR A 259 18.04 54.19 24.69
C THR A 259 19.25 53.25 24.71
N GLY A 260 19.88 52.99 23.57
CA GLY A 260 21.08 52.15 23.49
C GLY A 260 20.84 50.65 23.61
N ARG A 261 19.61 50.20 23.34
CA ARG A 261 19.27 48.77 23.35
C ARG A 261 19.82 48.07 22.11
N THR A 262 20.31 46.84 22.27
CA THR A 262 20.66 46.00 21.12
C THR A 262 19.38 45.55 20.43
N ILE A 263 19.34 45.62 19.10
CA ILE A 263 18.21 45.13 18.32
C ILE A 263 18.62 43.94 17.46
N VAL A 264 17.78 42.91 17.44
CA VAL A 264 17.89 41.77 16.51
C VAL A 264 16.73 41.87 15.54
N MET A 265 17.02 41.97 14.25
CA MET A 265 16.03 42.18 13.21
C MET A 265 15.92 40.91 12.36
N ILE A 266 14.79 40.22 12.49
CA ILE A 266 14.46 38.96 11.82
C ILE A 266 13.39 39.22 10.77
N ASN A 267 13.63 38.83 9.52
CA ASN A 267 12.68 39.03 8.42
C ASN A 267 12.17 40.49 8.28
N THR A 268 13.09 41.46 8.27
CA THR A 268 12.77 42.90 8.33
C THR A 268 13.09 43.65 7.03
N SER A 269 13.27 42.94 5.92
CA SER A 269 13.69 43.50 4.62
C SER A 269 12.84 44.70 4.18
N ARG A 270 11.53 44.66 4.47
CA ARG A 270 10.54 45.72 4.21
C ARG A 270 10.91 47.09 4.79
N ILE A 271 11.60 47.13 5.93
CA ILE A 271 11.96 48.39 6.62
C ILE A 271 13.44 48.74 6.52
N HIS A 272 14.25 47.93 5.84
CA HIS A 272 15.69 48.20 5.70
C HIS A 272 15.96 49.53 4.97
N GLY A 273 15.13 49.88 3.99
CA GLY A 273 15.24 51.17 3.28
C GLY A 273 15.06 52.38 4.20
N SER A 274 14.24 52.23 5.24
CA SER A 274 13.98 53.29 6.23
C SER A 274 15.15 53.56 7.18
N LEU A 275 16.03 52.57 7.35
CA LEU A 275 17.18 52.59 8.26
C LEU A 275 18.51 52.72 7.50
N TYR A 276 18.47 53.12 6.23
CA TYR A 276 19.64 53.09 5.35
C TYR A 276 20.81 53.94 5.85
N ASP A 277 20.55 55.16 6.35
CA ASP A 277 21.60 56.02 6.92
C ASP A 277 22.16 55.47 8.24
N VAL A 278 21.33 54.81 9.04
CA VAL A 278 21.74 54.10 10.26
C VAL A 278 22.70 52.98 9.88
N PHE A 279 22.33 52.10 8.95
CA PHE A 279 23.18 50.99 8.49
C PHE A 279 24.48 51.48 7.83
N ASN A 280 24.47 52.65 7.20
CA ASN A 280 25.68 53.26 6.69
C ASN A 280 26.63 53.81 7.76
N GLN A 281 26.17 53.88 9.02
CA GLN A 281 26.82 54.64 10.09
C GLN A 281 27.09 56.08 9.68
N ASN A 282 26.16 56.65 8.90
CA ASN A 282 26.20 58.04 8.50
C ASN A 282 25.62 58.89 9.64
N PHE A 283 26.51 59.29 10.54
CA PHE A 283 26.16 59.99 11.76
C PHE A 283 26.59 61.45 11.72
N SER A 284 25.72 62.33 12.20
CA SER A 284 26.04 63.73 12.50
C SER A 284 26.22 63.91 14.00
N ILE A 285 27.25 64.65 14.40
CA ILE A 285 27.49 64.98 15.81
C ILE A 285 26.96 66.40 16.02
N MET A 286 25.96 66.54 16.88
CA MET A 286 25.43 67.85 17.28
C MET A 286 25.79 68.10 18.74
N ALA A 287 26.33 69.28 19.00
CA ALA A 287 26.50 69.77 20.37
C ALA A 287 25.11 70.21 20.87
N THR A 288 24.57 69.49 21.86
CA THR A 288 23.32 69.86 22.52
C THR A 288 23.64 70.16 23.98
N GLY A 289 23.86 71.45 24.29
CA GLY A 289 24.40 71.90 25.57
C GLY A 289 25.84 71.41 25.78
N ASP A 290 26.13 70.89 26.98
CA ASP A 290 27.45 70.33 27.35
C ASP A 290 27.69 68.90 26.82
N THR A 291 26.67 68.27 26.20
CA THR A 291 26.74 66.89 25.72
C THR A 291 26.75 66.80 24.19
N ARG A 292 27.68 66.02 23.65
CA ARG A 292 27.71 65.68 22.22
C ARG A 292 26.77 64.50 21.99
N LYS A 293 25.75 64.69 21.16
CA LYS A 293 24.82 63.62 20.76
C LYS A 293 25.03 63.27 19.31
N ILE A 294 24.89 61.98 19.01
CA ILE A 294 25.01 61.41 17.68
C ILE A 294 23.61 61.28 17.09
N PHE A 295 23.40 61.76 15.87
CA PHE A 295 22.13 61.69 15.16
C PHE A 295 22.27 60.97 13.83
N SER A 296 21.26 60.18 13.45
CA SER A 296 21.11 59.58 12.13
C SER A 296 19.72 59.80 11.58
N LYS A 297 19.58 59.76 10.26
CA LYS A 297 18.29 59.93 9.60
C LYS A 297 17.55 58.61 9.51
N VAL A 298 16.27 58.63 9.88
CA VAL A 298 15.35 57.50 9.76
C VAL A 298 14.11 57.94 8.98
N ALA A 299 13.72 57.18 7.96
CA ALA A 299 12.46 57.43 7.26
C ALA A 299 11.30 56.72 7.98
N ILE A 300 10.25 57.44 8.33
CA ILE A 300 9.02 56.89 8.91
C ILE A 300 7.86 57.38 8.06
N GLY A 301 7.30 56.48 7.25
CA GLY A 301 6.34 56.83 6.20
C GLY A 301 6.95 57.83 5.20
N PRO A 302 6.28 58.93 4.85
CA PRO A 302 6.77 59.91 3.89
C PRO A 302 7.78 60.92 4.47
N LYS A 303 8.10 60.84 5.77
CA LYS A 303 8.97 61.81 6.46
C LYS A 303 10.31 61.18 6.82
N THR A 304 11.39 61.93 6.64
CA THR A 304 12.70 61.62 7.22
C THR A 304 12.90 62.47 8.46
N ILE A 305 13.26 61.83 9.58
CA ILE A 305 13.49 62.48 10.87
C ILE A 305 14.90 62.21 11.37
N ASP A 306 15.47 63.16 12.11
CA ASP A 306 16.73 62.96 12.82
C ASP A 306 16.46 62.24 14.15
N VAL A 307 17.12 61.10 14.35
CA VAL A 307 16.99 60.24 15.52
C VAL A 307 18.30 60.22 16.27
N ALA A 308 18.26 60.44 17.58
CA ALA A 308 19.43 60.31 18.43
C ALA A 308 19.83 58.84 18.53
N VAL A 309 21.11 58.54 18.34
CA VAL A 309 21.69 57.19 18.42
C VAL A 309 22.62 57.15 19.62
N HIS A 310 22.28 56.31 20.59
CA HIS A 310 23.12 56.08 21.75
C HIS A 310 24.42 55.35 21.36
N GLU A 311 25.54 55.65 22.02
CA GLU A 311 26.84 55.03 21.68
C GLU A 311 26.83 53.51 21.87
N ASP A 312 26.05 53.01 22.83
CA ASP A 312 25.91 51.57 23.09
C ASP A 312 24.92 50.85 22.17
N PHE A 313 24.19 51.55 21.30
CA PHE A 313 23.24 50.92 20.40
C PHE A 313 23.94 49.93 19.45
N GLN A 314 23.36 48.75 19.28
CA GLN A 314 23.84 47.71 18.36
C GLN A 314 22.67 47.17 17.53
N CYS A 315 22.94 46.88 16.26
CA CYS A 315 21.98 46.29 15.35
C CYS A 315 22.55 44.98 14.80
N ILE A 316 21.72 43.94 14.83
CA ILE A 316 22.02 42.62 14.30
C ILE A 316 20.93 42.27 13.30
N ILE A 317 21.30 42.08 12.04
CA ILE A 317 20.41 41.58 11.01
C ILE A 317 20.57 40.06 10.97
N HIS A 318 19.47 39.34 11.15
CA HIS A 318 19.41 37.89 10.91
C HIS A 318 19.03 37.64 9.45
N VAL A 319 19.73 36.70 8.82
CA VAL A 319 19.48 36.24 7.45
C VAL A 319 19.67 34.74 7.41
N LYS A 320 18.76 34.01 6.75
CA LYS A 320 18.93 32.57 6.51
C LYS A 320 19.96 32.31 5.41
N ARG A 321 20.64 31.17 5.44
CA ARG A 321 21.65 30.86 4.42
C ARG A 321 21.07 30.89 3.00
N SER A 322 19.86 30.37 2.82
CA SER A 322 19.11 30.40 1.56
C SER A 322 18.80 31.82 1.03
N GLU A 323 18.54 32.77 1.93
CA GLU A 323 18.23 34.16 1.58
C GLU A 323 19.48 34.97 1.24
N PHE A 324 20.62 34.63 1.85
CA PHE A 324 21.88 35.36 1.75
C PHE A 324 22.37 35.55 0.30
N GLU A 325 22.17 34.55 -0.56
CA GLU A 325 22.60 34.60 -1.97
C GLU A 325 21.86 35.68 -2.79
N SER A 326 20.63 36.02 -2.38
CA SER A 326 19.80 37.02 -3.06
C SER A 326 20.11 38.46 -2.63
N ILE A 327 20.86 38.65 -1.54
CA ILE A 327 21.08 39.96 -0.95
C ILE A 327 22.04 40.79 -1.81
N PRO A 328 21.69 42.04 -2.15
CA PRO A 328 22.58 42.91 -2.91
C PRO A 328 23.90 43.20 -2.18
N ALA A 329 25.02 43.04 -2.90
CA ALA A 329 26.37 43.42 -2.49
C ALA A 329 26.47 44.76 -1.69
N PRO A 330 25.83 45.87 -2.13
CA PRO A 330 25.87 47.12 -1.38
C PRO A 330 25.29 47.01 0.03
N PHE A 331 24.28 46.17 0.26
CA PHE A 331 23.73 45.90 1.58
C PHE A 331 24.71 45.10 2.44
N LEU A 332 25.26 44.00 1.89
CA LEU A 332 26.26 43.18 2.59
C LEU A 332 27.47 44.00 3.05
N SER A 333 27.95 44.94 2.24
CA SER A 333 29.12 45.79 2.56
C SER A 333 28.97 46.63 3.85
N ARG A 334 27.74 46.85 4.33
CA ARG A 334 27.45 47.69 5.50
C ARG A 334 27.68 46.97 6.82
N PHE A 335 27.62 45.64 6.82
CA PHE A 335 27.62 44.83 8.02
C PHE A 335 28.89 43.98 8.12
N GLN A 336 29.29 43.71 9.35
CA GLN A 336 30.24 42.66 9.68
C GLN A 336 29.50 41.32 9.66
N LYS A 337 29.94 40.36 8.85
CA LYS A 337 29.19 39.12 8.59
C LYS A 337 29.69 37.99 9.49
N TYR A 338 28.77 37.20 10.03
CA TYR A 338 29.08 36.03 10.85
C TYR A 338 28.22 34.87 10.39
N SER A 339 28.82 33.83 9.83
CA SER A 339 28.12 32.58 9.52
C SER A 339 28.13 31.70 10.77
N LEU A 340 26.95 31.39 11.29
CA LEU A 340 26.79 30.61 12.51
C LEU A 340 26.09 29.31 12.19
N SER A 341 26.75 28.20 12.53
CA SER A 341 26.18 26.86 12.50
C SER A 341 26.07 26.30 13.92
N ILE A 342 25.19 25.31 14.11
CA ILE A 342 25.09 24.60 15.40
C ILE A 342 26.38 23.85 15.73
N ASN A 343 27.11 23.39 14.69
CA ASN A 343 28.42 22.76 14.84
C ASN A 343 29.43 23.71 15.51
N ASP A 344 29.42 25.00 15.19
CA ASP A 344 30.35 25.97 15.80
C ASP A 344 30.16 26.03 17.32
N PHE A 345 28.91 26.08 17.78
CA PHE A 345 28.58 26.04 19.21
C PHE A 345 28.93 24.68 19.85
N TYR A 346 28.69 23.58 19.14
CA TYR A 346 29.07 22.23 19.60
C TYR A 346 30.56 22.08 19.80
N ARG A 347 31.40 22.53 18.85
CA ARG A 347 32.87 22.44 19.00
C ARG A 347 33.38 23.22 20.19
N ILE A 348 32.86 24.43 20.43
CA ILE A 348 33.23 25.24 21.59
C ILE A 348 32.91 24.50 22.89
N ARG A 349 31.70 23.93 23.00
CA ARG A 349 31.29 23.19 24.21
C ARG A 349 32.08 21.89 24.36
N LEU A 350 32.35 21.18 23.27
CA LEU A 350 33.18 19.98 23.25
C LEU A 350 34.57 20.26 23.80
N HIS A 351 35.23 21.35 23.39
CA HIS A 351 36.55 21.73 23.90
C HIS A 351 36.57 22.08 25.39
N LYS A 352 35.43 22.46 25.97
CA LYS A 352 35.28 22.76 27.40
C LYS A 352 34.96 21.54 28.28
N LEU A 353 34.67 20.38 27.69
CA LEU A 353 34.39 19.14 28.44
C LEU A 353 35.68 18.53 29.02
N PRO A 354 35.60 17.70 30.08
CA PRO A 354 36.72 16.88 30.54
C PRO A 354 37.23 15.90 29.47
N GLY A 355 38.52 15.58 29.44
CA GLY A 355 39.15 14.80 28.36
C GLY A 355 38.50 13.45 28.05
N ILE A 356 38.07 12.69 29.08
CA ILE A 356 37.38 11.40 28.89
C ILE A 356 36.03 11.61 28.19
N GLU A 357 35.28 12.64 28.57
CA GLU A 357 33.98 12.97 27.98
C GLU A 357 34.12 13.48 26.54
N GLN A 358 35.21 14.20 26.24
CA GLN A 358 35.54 14.60 24.87
C GLN A 358 35.75 13.40 23.95
N ASP A 359 36.51 12.41 24.41
CA ASP A 359 36.80 11.21 23.62
C ASP A 359 35.54 10.37 23.39
N ILE A 360 34.69 10.23 24.40
CA ILE A 360 33.37 9.58 24.27
C ILE A 360 32.53 10.31 23.20
N MET A 361 32.44 11.64 23.26
CA MET A 361 31.64 12.42 22.30
C MET A 361 32.17 12.35 20.88
N LYS A 362 33.49 12.33 20.68
CA LYS A 362 34.09 12.13 19.35
C LYS A 362 33.75 10.74 18.80
N ASN A 363 33.87 9.69 19.60
CA ASN A 363 33.50 8.33 19.19
C ASN A 363 32.00 8.23 18.83
N VAL A 364 31.13 8.87 19.63
CA VAL A 364 29.68 8.93 19.35
C VAL A 364 29.43 9.66 18.03
N GLU A 365 30.06 10.82 17.81
CA GLU A 365 29.95 11.59 16.58
C GLU A 365 30.38 10.78 15.35
N GLU A 366 31.52 10.10 15.41
CA GLU A 366 32.04 9.27 14.31
C GLU A 366 31.10 8.10 13.99
N LYS A 367 30.64 7.38 15.01
CA LYS A 367 29.71 6.24 14.85
C LYS A 367 28.37 6.66 14.27
N VAL A 368 27.81 7.77 14.75
CA VAL A 368 26.52 8.28 14.26
C VAL A 368 26.67 8.85 12.84
N SER A 369 27.76 9.55 12.55
CA SER A 369 28.04 10.06 11.19
C SER A 369 28.18 8.91 10.20
N SER A 370 28.93 7.86 10.56
CA SER A 370 29.06 6.64 9.76
C SER A 370 27.71 5.94 9.55
N PHE A 371 26.86 5.90 10.58
CA PHE A 371 25.49 5.37 10.46
C PHE A 371 24.64 6.18 9.47
N ILE A 372 24.66 7.51 9.55
CA ILE A 372 23.90 8.39 8.66
C ILE A 372 24.35 8.20 7.20
N GLU A 373 25.66 8.10 6.96
CA GLU A 373 26.21 7.86 5.62
C GLU A 373 25.85 6.47 5.09
N HIS A 374 25.97 5.45 5.93
CA HIS A 374 25.63 4.07 5.57
C HIS A 374 24.13 3.89 5.30
N PHE A 375 23.27 4.49 6.12
CA PHE A 375 21.81 4.47 5.94
C PHE A 375 21.41 5.28 4.68
N GLY A 376 22.04 6.45 4.50
CA GLY A 376 21.82 7.40 3.42
C GLY A 376 21.04 8.62 3.89
N ARG A 377 21.58 9.82 3.62
CA ARG A 377 21.03 11.09 4.14
C ARG A 377 19.60 11.39 3.68
N ASN A 378 19.22 10.97 2.47
CA ASN A 378 17.92 11.29 1.87
C ASN A 378 16.73 10.59 2.52
N TYR A 379 16.97 9.58 3.37
CA TYR A 379 15.91 8.79 4.01
C TYR A 379 15.45 9.37 5.36
N PHE A 380 16.16 10.37 5.88
CA PHE A 380 15.82 11.03 7.14
C PHE A 380 15.08 12.35 6.86
N HIS A 381 13.85 12.48 7.33
CA HIS A 381 13.06 13.70 7.16
C HIS A 381 13.59 14.82 8.07
N GLY A 382 13.91 15.96 7.48
CA GLY A 382 14.42 17.13 8.20
C GLY A 382 15.93 17.10 8.41
N LEU A 383 16.63 16.06 7.93
CA LEU A 383 18.08 15.95 8.14
C LEU A 383 18.84 16.99 7.33
N ASN A 384 19.52 17.88 8.06
CA ASN A 384 20.52 18.80 7.54
C ASN A 384 21.85 18.65 8.31
N GLU A 385 22.89 19.36 7.88
CA GLU A 385 24.19 19.36 8.57
C GLU A 385 24.05 19.72 10.06
N SER A 386 23.11 20.60 10.39
CA SER A 386 22.85 21.06 11.76
C SER A 386 22.11 20.04 12.65
N THR A 387 21.42 19.05 12.07
CA THR A 387 20.56 18.09 12.80
C THR A 387 21.37 17.22 13.76
N LEU A 388 22.45 16.60 13.28
CA LEU A 388 23.33 15.77 14.11
C LEU A 388 23.93 16.59 15.25
N TYR A 389 24.50 17.75 14.92
CA TYR A 389 25.13 18.62 15.90
C TYR A 389 24.14 19.20 16.90
N SER A 390 22.85 19.36 16.53
CA SER A 390 21.81 19.75 17.47
C SER A 390 21.54 18.68 18.53
N CYS A 391 21.49 17.40 18.14
CA CYS A 391 21.40 16.27 19.07
C CYS A 391 22.62 16.22 19.98
N LEU A 392 23.83 16.27 19.42
CA LEU A 392 25.07 16.20 20.20
C LEU A 392 25.22 17.39 21.16
N LEU A 393 24.83 18.58 20.72
CA LEU A 393 24.84 19.79 21.55
C LEU A 393 23.85 19.69 22.71
N SER A 394 22.70 19.05 22.51
CA SER A 394 21.70 18.80 23.56
C SER A 394 22.20 17.85 24.66
N LEU A 395 23.27 17.09 24.41
CA LEU A 395 23.87 16.18 25.39
C LEU A 395 24.76 16.88 26.43
N ILE A 396 25.16 18.12 26.14
CA ILE A 396 26.11 18.89 26.96
C ILE A 396 25.35 19.91 27.82
N LYS A 397 25.42 19.77 29.15
CA LYS A 397 24.88 20.75 30.09
C LYS A 397 25.89 21.83 30.39
N ILE A 398 25.41 23.06 30.50
CA ILE A 398 26.16 24.21 31.03
C ILE A 398 25.71 24.42 32.47
N HIS A 399 26.64 24.38 33.41
CA HIS A 399 26.39 24.75 34.81
C HIS A 399 26.54 26.26 35.00
N GLU A 400 25.97 26.81 36.09
CA GLU A 400 26.05 28.25 36.42
C GLU A 400 27.49 28.76 36.52
N ASN A 401 28.45 27.88 36.84
CA ASN A 401 29.88 28.18 36.94
C ASN A 401 30.63 28.17 35.58
N GLU A 402 29.92 28.12 34.45
CA GLU A 402 30.46 27.88 33.09
C GLU A 402 31.18 26.52 32.91
N GLU A 403 31.10 25.62 33.88
CA GLU A 403 31.57 24.24 33.74
C GLU A 403 30.63 23.45 32.83
N HIS A 404 31.21 22.58 32.00
CA HIS A 404 30.49 21.75 31.05
C HIS A 404 30.60 20.30 31.47
N SER A 405 29.48 19.58 31.49
CA SER A 405 29.48 18.14 31.74
C SER A 405 28.50 17.45 30.81
N LEU A 406 28.77 16.18 30.50
CA LEU A 406 27.76 15.32 29.90
C LEU A 406 26.60 15.11 30.87
N LEU A 407 25.39 15.26 30.36
CA LEU A 407 24.18 14.87 31.09
C LEU A 407 24.18 13.36 31.27
N SER A 408 23.71 12.90 32.43
CA SER A 408 23.48 11.47 32.60
C SER A 408 22.35 11.02 31.68
N ILE A 409 22.43 9.80 31.13
CA ILE A 409 21.40 9.28 30.22
C ILE A 409 20.02 9.27 30.95
N HIS A 410 20.03 9.11 32.27
CA HIS A 410 18.85 9.24 33.14
C HIS A 410 18.22 10.65 33.15
N GLN A 411 19.00 11.72 32.97
CA GLN A 411 18.50 13.09 32.87
C GLN A 411 17.84 13.39 31.51
N HIS A 412 18.26 12.71 30.43
CA HIS A 412 17.62 12.82 29.11
C HIS A 412 16.35 11.95 28.95
N TYR A 413 16.14 10.99 29.84
CA TYR A 413 14.97 10.12 29.79
C TYR A 413 13.64 10.81 30.05
N THR A 414 13.61 12.05 30.54
CA THR A 414 12.35 12.80 30.64
C THR A 414 11.64 12.93 29.28
N GLN A 415 12.39 12.78 28.19
CA GLN A 415 11.91 12.85 26.81
C GLN A 415 11.41 11.50 26.25
N LEU A 416 11.86 10.37 26.82
CA LEU A 416 11.64 9.02 26.28
C LEU A 416 10.54 8.25 27.04
N THR A 417 9.80 7.38 26.36
CA THR A 417 8.82 6.48 27.01
C THR A 417 9.52 5.48 27.92
N VAL A 418 8.88 5.03 29.00
CA VAL A 418 9.46 4.05 29.95
C VAL A 418 10.03 2.81 29.23
N ARG A 419 9.34 2.35 28.18
CA ARG A 419 9.78 1.23 27.33
C ARG A 419 11.06 1.54 26.54
N LEU A 420 11.18 2.76 26.00
CA LEU A 420 12.38 3.20 25.28
C LEU A 420 13.59 3.35 26.22
N LYS A 421 13.36 3.81 27.46
CA LYS A 421 14.43 3.90 28.48
C LYS A 421 15.08 2.54 28.69
N SER A 422 14.29 1.52 29.07
CA SER A 422 14.79 0.17 29.30
C SER A 422 15.44 -0.47 28.07
N PHE A 423 14.99 -0.12 26.86
CA PHE A 423 15.54 -0.67 25.61
C PHE A 423 16.89 -0.05 25.24
N ILE A 424 17.09 1.25 25.49
CA ILE A 424 18.38 1.92 25.27
C ILE A 424 19.42 1.39 26.28
N GLU A 425 19.00 1.14 27.52
CA GLU A 425 19.82 0.69 28.65
C GLU A 425 20.20 -0.79 28.68
N GLN A 426 19.98 -1.56 27.61
CA GLN A 426 20.31 -3.00 27.62
C GLN A 426 21.73 -3.32 28.13
N ASN A 427 22.68 -2.36 28.07
CA ASN A 427 23.99 -2.41 28.73
C ASN A 427 24.32 -1.06 29.42
N PRO A 428 23.87 -0.79 30.67
CA PRO A 428 23.96 0.54 31.28
C PRO A 428 25.40 0.92 31.71
N THR A 429 26.31 -0.04 31.75
CA THR A 429 27.72 0.17 32.14
C THR A 429 28.56 0.85 31.06
N ASN A 430 28.09 0.86 29.80
CA ASN A 430 28.78 1.50 28.69
C ASN A 430 28.04 2.77 28.25
N THR A 431 28.46 3.91 28.80
CA THR A 431 27.89 5.23 28.52
C THR A 431 27.95 5.60 27.04
N GLU A 432 29.07 5.31 26.37
CA GLU A 432 29.25 5.56 24.94
C GLU A 432 28.19 4.83 24.10
N GLN A 433 27.97 3.53 24.34
CA GLN A 433 26.96 2.75 23.62
C GLN A 433 25.54 3.28 23.85
N CYS A 434 25.24 3.68 25.08
CA CYS A 434 23.93 4.23 25.41
C CYS A 434 23.69 5.59 24.73
N LEU A 435 24.70 6.46 24.68
CA LEU A 435 24.63 7.73 23.96
C LEU A 435 24.46 7.53 22.45
N VAL A 436 25.19 6.59 21.84
CA VAL A 436 24.99 6.22 20.43
C VAL A 436 23.55 5.75 20.22
N ARG A 437 23.04 4.82 21.04
CA ARG A 437 21.66 4.32 20.94
C ARG A 437 20.62 5.42 21.13
N PHE A 438 20.86 6.36 22.04
CA PHE A 438 20.00 7.52 22.25
C PHE A 438 19.92 8.40 21.00
N VAL A 439 21.07 8.83 20.46
CA VAL A 439 21.10 9.67 19.25
C VAL A 439 20.50 8.94 18.05
N LEU A 440 20.82 7.65 17.87
CA LEU A 440 20.20 6.82 16.84
C LEU A 440 18.69 6.72 17.01
N SER A 441 18.19 6.63 18.25
CA SER A 441 16.75 6.61 18.49
C SER A 441 16.04 7.88 18.03
N LYS A 442 16.64 9.06 18.23
CA LYS A 442 16.13 10.35 17.73
C LYS A 442 16.19 10.44 16.21
N LEU A 443 17.29 9.98 15.60
CA LEU A 443 17.42 10.00 14.14
C LEU A 443 16.44 9.04 13.46
N VAL A 444 16.26 7.85 14.01
CA VAL A 444 15.34 6.84 13.48
C VAL A 444 13.88 7.31 13.57
N GLN A 445 13.53 8.20 14.51
CA GLN A 445 12.19 8.82 14.56
C GLN A 445 11.86 9.63 13.29
N LEU A 446 12.88 10.10 12.57
CA LEU A 446 12.73 10.89 11.35
C LEU A 446 12.56 10.04 10.09
N VAL A 447 12.64 8.73 10.19
CA VAL A 447 12.67 7.84 9.02
C VAL A 447 11.27 7.35 8.69
N SER A 448 10.92 7.31 7.40
CA SER A 448 9.66 6.72 6.95
C SER A 448 9.68 5.18 7.01
N PRO A 449 8.53 4.52 7.19
CA PRO A 449 8.51 3.08 7.40
C PRO A 449 9.01 2.31 6.18
N GLU A 450 8.72 2.78 4.96
CA GLU A 450 9.24 2.18 3.73
C GLU A 450 10.77 2.29 3.63
N SER A 451 11.35 3.38 4.13
CA SER A 451 12.80 3.60 4.15
C SER A 451 13.50 2.65 5.11
N ILE A 452 12.92 2.44 6.31
CA ILE A 452 13.39 1.42 7.26
C ILE A 452 13.35 0.04 6.60
N ILE A 453 12.21 -0.36 6.02
CA ILE A 453 12.02 -1.69 5.45
C ILE A 453 13.03 -1.99 4.33
N LEU A 454 13.30 -1.04 3.44
CA LEU A 454 14.29 -1.24 2.37
C LEU A 454 15.74 -1.26 2.86
N LYS A 455 16.06 -0.57 3.96
CA LYS A 455 17.43 -0.44 4.47
C LYS A 455 17.82 -1.50 5.50
N LEU A 456 16.86 -2.07 6.22
CA LEU A 456 17.11 -3.15 7.18
C LEU A 456 18.00 -4.29 6.65
N PRO A 457 17.86 -4.79 5.39
CA PRO A 457 18.71 -5.87 4.87
C PRO A 457 20.18 -5.49 4.66
N VAL A 458 20.53 -4.19 4.67
CA VAL A 458 21.92 -3.71 4.46
C VAL A 458 22.75 -3.84 5.75
N PHE A 459 22.08 -3.88 6.91
CA PHE A 459 22.74 -3.96 8.21
C PHE A 459 22.99 -5.40 8.66
N GLU A 460 24.04 -5.59 9.47
CA GLU A 460 24.30 -6.86 10.16
C GLU A 460 23.11 -7.29 11.01
N GLU A 461 22.91 -8.61 11.18
CA GLU A 461 21.70 -9.18 11.78
C GLU A 461 21.40 -8.62 13.19
N LYS A 462 22.42 -8.37 14.02
CA LYS A 462 22.24 -7.78 15.36
C LYS A 462 21.70 -6.33 15.30
N VAL A 463 22.24 -5.51 14.40
CA VAL A 463 21.85 -4.10 14.25
C VAL A 463 20.47 -4.02 13.59
N LYS A 464 20.22 -4.86 12.59
CA LYS A 464 18.93 -5.03 11.94
C LYS A 464 17.83 -5.38 12.96
N GLN A 465 18.06 -6.36 13.83
CA GLN A 465 17.11 -6.73 14.89
C GLN A 465 16.87 -5.58 15.87
N TRP A 466 17.92 -4.87 16.27
CA TRP A 466 17.80 -3.72 17.17
C TRP A 466 16.98 -2.58 16.54
N LEU A 467 17.26 -2.22 15.28
CA LEU A 467 16.51 -1.19 14.53
C LEU A 467 15.05 -1.59 14.31
N CYS A 468 14.78 -2.85 13.95
CA CYS A 468 13.43 -3.38 13.82
C CYS A 468 12.63 -3.22 15.13
N ASN A 469 13.20 -3.67 16.24
CA ASN A 469 12.53 -3.60 17.55
C ASN A 469 12.34 -2.14 17.98
N LEU A 470 13.35 -1.29 17.77
CA LEU A 470 13.27 0.14 18.06
C LEU A 470 12.10 0.79 17.32
N TYR A 471 12.06 0.67 15.99
CA TYR A 471 11.11 1.40 15.15
C TYR A 471 9.67 0.86 15.24
N PHE A 472 9.49 -0.47 15.23
CA PHE A 472 8.16 -1.08 15.14
C PHE A 472 7.53 -1.48 16.49
N GLN A 473 8.33 -1.63 17.56
CA GLN A 473 7.81 -2.05 18.87
C GLN A 473 7.92 -0.96 19.94
N HIS A 474 9.00 -0.17 19.92
CA HIS A 474 9.26 0.82 20.97
C HIS A 474 8.89 2.26 20.57
N GLN A 475 8.93 2.59 19.29
CA GLN A 475 8.49 3.88 18.74
C GLN A 475 7.07 3.77 18.16
N GLU A 476 6.32 4.87 18.23
CA GLU A 476 4.99 4.98 17.62
C GLU A 476 5.08 5.85 16.37
N HIS A 477 4.89 5.23 15.20
CA HIS A 477 4.92 5.88 13.87
C HIS A 477 3.62 5.74 13.07
N PHE A 478 2.67 4.97 13.62
CA PHE A 478 1.54 4.46 12.86
C PHE A 478 0.20 4.92 13.40
N ASN A 479 0.06 5.04 14.73
CA ASN A 479 -1.19 5.45 15.36
C ASN A 479 -1.02 6.75 16.14
N PHE A 480 -1.60 7.81 15.60
CA PHE A 480 -1.54 9.15 16.17
C PHE A 480 -2.31 9.29 17.49
N GLY A 481 -3.43 8.59 17.65
CA GLY A 481 -4.21 8.55 18.89
C GLY A 481 -3.40 7.93 20.03
N ASN A 482 -2.81 6.76 19.80
CA ASN A 482 -1.92 6.10 20.77
C ASN A 482 -0.72 6.98 21.14
N PHE A 483 -0.18 7.71 20.18
CA PHE A 483 0.93 8.63 20.42
C PHE A 483 0.52 9.77 21.35
N ILE A 484 -0.63 10.41 21.13
CA ILE A 484 -1.16 11.45 22.03
C ILE A 484 -1.45 10.87 23.41
N GLU A 485 -2.10 9.70 23.49
CA GLU A 485 -2.36 9.02 24.76
C GLU A 485 -1.06 8.76 25.52
N GLN A 486 -0.02 8.23 24.86
CA GLN A 486 1.30 8.02 25.47
C GLN A 486 1.97 9.32 25.90
N LEU A 487 1.76 10.43 25.19
CA LEU A 487 2.30 11.74 25.57
C LEU A 487 1.62 12.30 26.82
N VAL A 488 0.28 12.21 26.89
CA VAL A 488 -0.53 12.74 28.00
C VAL A 488 -0.45 11.82 29.23
N SER A 489 -0.46 10.49 29.04
CA SER A 489 -0.40 9.49 30.12
C SER A 489 0.95 9.45 30.83
N LYS A 490 1.99 10.12 30.30
CA LYS A 490 3.29 10.32 30.99
C LYS A 490 3.15 11.01 32.36
N GLN A 491 2.00 11.62 32.67
CA GLN A 491 1.72 12.26 33.96
C GLN A 491 1.51 11.29 35.13
N PHE A 492 0.91 10.11 34.92
CA PHE A 492 0.42 9.27 36.04
C PHE A 492 1.47 8.34 36.66
N LEU A 493 2.56 8.02 35.95
CA LEU A 493 3.56 7.05 36.43
C LEU A 493 4.69 7.66 37.28
N ASN A 494 4.77 8.99 37.37
CA ASN A 494 5.79 9.67 38.19
C ASN A 494 5.32 9.98 39.62
N ILE A 495 4.09 9.65 40.01
CA ILE A 495 3.54 9.97 41.34
C ILE A 495 3.71 8.79 42.33
N ASP A 496 3.85 7.55 41.87
CA ASP A 496 3.77 6.37 42.76
C ASP A 496 5.11 5.74 43.19
N ASN A 497 6.25 6.36 42.87
CA ASN A 497 7.57 5.87 43.34
C ASN A 497 8.35 6.96 44.07
N ASP A 498 7.85 7.44 45.21
CA ASP A 498 8.72 8.00 46.24
C ASP A 498 8.26 7.59 47.65
N LEU A 499 9.07 6.72 48.26
CA LEU A 499 9.22 6.63 49.70
C LEU A 499 9.51 8.05 50.21
N ARG A 500 8.55 8.65 50.93
CA ARG A 500 8.69 9.94 51.62
C ARG A 500 10.09 10.14 52.22
N PRO A 501 10.93 11.05 51.70
CA PRO A 501 12.04 11.61 52.46
C PRO A 501 11.50 12.79 53.27
N SER A 502 11.70 12.72 54.58
CA SER A 502 11.35 13.75 55.53
C SER A 502 12.40 14.87 55.53
N SER A 503 12.24 15.88 54.68
CA SER A 503 12.86 17.21 54.87
C SER A 503 12.36 18.21 53.81
N GLU A 504 11.56 19.19 54.25
CA GLU A 504 10.86 20.20 53.43
C GLU A 504 11.76 21.29 52.80
N HIS A 505 13.07 21.10 52.66
CA HIS A 505 13.99 22.17 52.22
C HIS A 505 14.89 21.85 51.02
N GLN A 506 14.55 20.86 50.18
CA GLN A 506 15.25 20.58 48.92
C GLN A 506 14.32 20.30 47.71
N MET A 507 13.11 20.88 47.66
CA MET A 507 12.17 20.65 46.55
C MET A 507 12.06 21.81 45.53
N VAL A 508 13.06 22.68 45.40
CA VAL A 508 12.93 23.90 44.56
C VAL A 508 13.73 23.88 43.24
N GLN A 509 14.52 22.86 42.89
CA GLN A 509 15.40 22.99 41.69
C GLN A 509 15.46 21.85 40.66
N ASN A 510 14.64 20.78 40.76
CA ASN A 510 14.65 19.71 39.74
C ASN A 510 13.25 19.37 39.24
N SER A 511 12.48 20.35 38.75
CA SER A 511 11.31 20.08 37.90
C SER A 511 11.79 19.54 36.56
N LEU A 512 12.01 18.23 36.49
CA LEU A 512 12.45 17.47 35.31
C LEU A 512 11.50 17.72 34.13
N HIS A 513 11.93 18.56 33.18
CA HIS A 513 11.16 18.97 31.99
C HIS A 513 10.76 17.76 31.13
N THR A 514 9.47 17.40 31.14
CA THR A 514 8.86 16.47 30.19
C THR A 514 8.69 17.14 28.82
N THR A 515 8.80 16.39 27.72
CA THR A 515 8.65 16.94 26.36
C THR A 515 7.23 17.43 26.10
N THR A 516 7.08 18.74 26.01
CA THR A 516 5.82 19.46 25.72
C THR A 516 5.68 19.84 24.26
N LYS A 517 6.78 19.85 23.47
CA LYS A 517 6.83 20.43 22.12
C LYS A 517 7.30 19.40 21.09
N VAL A 518 6.45 19.13 20.09
CA VAL A 518 6.71 18.09 19.08
C VAL A 518 6.33 18.58 17.69
N ILE A 519 7.20 18.38 16.71
CA ILE A 519 6.92 18.54 15.28
C ILE A 519 6.76 17.17 14.64
N ILE A 520 5.70 17.00 13.87
CA ILE A 520 5.33 15.75 13.23
C ILE A 520 5.28 15.97 11.73
N PHE A 521 6.20 15.34 11.02
CA PHE A 521 6.17 15.25 9.57
C PHE A 521 5.18 14.16 9.16
N THR A 522 4.24 14.49 8.31
CA THR A 522 3.28 13.50 7.79
C THR A 522 3.02 13.69 6.30
N ARG A 523 2.56 12.63 5.64
CA ARG A 523 2.21 12.67 4.22
C ARG A 523 0.83 13.27 4.03
N THR A 524 0.58 13.88 2.88
CA THR A 524 -0.74 14.40 2.54
C THR A 524 -1.78 13.29 2.46
N SER A 525 -2.73 13.28 3.38
CA SER A 525 -4.07 12.71 3.16
C SER A 525 -5.10 13.85 3.16
N SER A 526 -6.17 13.71 2.38
CA SER A 526 -7.28 14.67 2.40
C SER A 526 -7.88 14.83 3.80
N TYR A 527 -7.77 13.78 4.62
CA TYR A 527 -8.19 13.76 6.01
C TYR A 527 -7.41 14.77 6.86
N VAL A 528 -6.07 14.76 6.82
CA VAL A 528 -5.22 15.62 7.69
C VAL A 528 -5.44 17.11 7.44
N ILE A 529 -5.59 17.52 6.18
CA ILE A 529 -5.81 18.94 5.81
C ILE A 529 -7.23 19.39 6.20
N GLY A 530 -8.19 18.47 6.16
CA GLY A 530 -9.58 18.69 6.53
C GLY A 530 -9.88 18.59 8.03
N LEU A 531 -8.88 18.23 8.86
CA LEU A 531 -9.04 18.16 10.32
C LEU A 531 -9.42 19.54 10.87
N ASN A 532 -10.59 19.58 11.49
CA ASN A 532 -11.12 20.77 12.12
C ASN A 532 -11.74 20.39 13.48
N ALA A 533 -12.24 21.38 14.22
CA ALA A 533 -12.85 21.15 15.52
C ALA A 533 -14.04 20.18 15.53
N LYS A 534 -14.72 19.97 14.39
CA LYS A 534 -15.85 19.03 14.23
C LYS A 534 -15.38 17.59 13.96
N SER A 535 -14.22 17.41 13.33
CA SER A 535 -13.62 16.10 13.04
C SER A 535 -12.80 15.51 14.21
N LYS A 536 -12.69 16.23 15.35
CA LYS A 536 -11.91 15.83 16.54
C LYS A 536 -12.25 14.42 17.06
N ASN A 537 -13.51 14.02 16.97
CA ASN A 537 -13.98 12.73 17.48
C ASN A 537 -13.61 11.55 16.56
N GLU A 538 -13.28 11.79 15.29
CA GLU A 538 -12.89 10.75 14.34
C GLU A 538 -11.43 10.31 14.51
N LEU A 539 -10.59 11.14 15.16
CA LEU A 539 -9.19 10.81 15.47
C LEU A 539 -9.07 9.76 16.60
N PHE A 540 -10.08 9.67 17.48
CA PHE A 540 -10.11 8.77 18.65
C PHE A 540 -11.30 7.82 18.53
N THR A 541 -11.20 6.80 17.67
CA THR A 541 -12.21 5.73 17.62
C THR A 541 -11.76 4.53 18.43
N THR A 542 -12.50 4.19 19.48
CA THR A 542 -12.47 2.83 20.07
C THR A 542 -13.88 2.25 20.12
N ASN A 543 -13.96 0.97 19.78
CA ASN A 543 -15.17 0.15 19.65
C ASN A 543 -15.83 -0.25 20.99
N ASN A 544 -15.62 0.51 22.08
CA ASN A 544 -16.19 0.17 23.39
C ASN A 544 -17.17 1.24 23.84
N ASN A 545 -18.39 0.82 24.17
CA ASN A 545 -19.49 1.63 24.70
C ASN A 545 -19.24 2.11 26.15
N ASP A 546 -17.99 2.40 26.53
CA ASP A 546 -17.65 2.88 27.87
C ASP A 546 -17.39 4.39 27.82
N ASP A 547 -18.19 5.16 28.58
CA ASP A 547 -18.29 6.62 28.57
C ASP A 547 -16.99 7.41 28.88
N GLU A 548 -15.88 6.75 29.21
CA GLU A 548 -14.64 7.40 29.69
C GLU A 548 -13.73 7.96 28.58
N THR A 549 -13.77 7.44 27.35
CA THR A 549 -12.90 7.91 26.23
C THR A 549 -13.35 9.24 25.62
N SER A 550 -14.53 9.74 25.99
CA SER A 550 -15.09 11.05 25.57
C SER A 550 -14.37 12.27 26.16
N ASN A 551 -13.44 12.07 27.11
CA ASN A 551 -12.75 13.16 27.81
C ASN A 551 -11.52 13.70 27.06
N TYR A 552 -10.78 12.88 26.29
CA TYR A 552 -9.54 13.33 25.64
C TYR A 552 -9.77 14.22 24.41
N SER A 553 -10.82 13.97 23.62
CA SER A 553 -11.14 14.82 22.46
C SER A 553 -11.53 16.25 22.88
N ARG A 554 -12.08 16.41 24.08
CA ARG A 554 -12.41 17.72 24.69
C ARG A 554 -11.16 18.50 25.10
N GLN A 555 -10.05 17.83 25.40
CA GLN A 555 -8.80 18.45 25.81
C GLN A 555 -7.93 18.98 24.67
N ILE A 556 -8.22 18.60 23.42
CA ILE A 556 -7.42 19.00 22.26
C ILE A 556 -8.01 20.26 21.63
N ASP A 557 -7.13 21.18 21.24
CA ASP A 557 -7.44 22.28 20.33
C ASP A 557 -6.67 22.19 19.02
N ILE A 558 -7.29 22.63 17.92
CA ILE A 558 -6.72 22.50 16.56
C ILE A 558 -6.73 23.87 15.89
N ILE A 559 -5.56 24.32 15.48
CA ILE A 559 -5.33 25.51 14.68
C ILE A 559 -4.87 25.08 13.29
N ASN A 560 -5.61 25.44 12.25
CA ASN A 560 -5.20 25.22 10.87
C ASN A 560 -4.63 26.53 10.31
N LEU A 561 -3.35 26.53 9.93
CA LEU A 561 -2.67 27.75 9.47
C LEU A 561 -3.29 28.32 8.18
N ASN A 562 -3.97 27.50 7.37
CA ASN A 562 -4.72 27.95 6.20
C ASN A 562 -5.86 28.93 6.53
N THR A 563 -6.34 28.92 7.78
CA THR A 563 -7.46 29.78 8.20
C THR A 563 -7.04 31.11 8.80
N ILE A 564 -5.73 31.35 8.97
CA ILE A 564 -5.19 32.52 9.65
C ILE A 564 -4.58 33.47 8.62
N GLU A 565 -5.04 34.72 8.63
CA GLU A 565 -4.65 35.73 7.63
C GLU A 565 -3.67 36.77 8.17
N ASN A 566 -3.54 36.91 9.49
CA ASN A 566 -2.64 37.84 10.16
C ASN A 566 -2.03 37.25 11.45
N SER A 567 -0.89 37.81 11.88
CA SER A 567 -0.17 37.35 13.06
C SER A 567 -0.89 37.64 14.38
N VAL A 568 -1.71 38.69 14.46
CA VAL A 568 -2.47 39.05 15.67
C VAL A 568 -3.47 37.96 16.03
N GLU A 569 -4.22 37.50 15.04
CA GLU A 569 -5.17 36.40 15.21
C GLU A 569 -4.47 35.14 15.72
N LEU A 570 -3.28 34.83 15.20
CA LEU A 570 -2.48 33.71 15.70
C LEU A 570 -2.10 33.91 17.18
N TYR A 571 -1.64 35.11 17.57
CA TYR A 571 -1.34 35.41 18.97
C TYR A 571 -2.56 35.25 19.87
N ASP A 572 -3.72 35.75 19.46
CA ASP A 572 -4.96 35.68 20.24
C ASP A 572 -5.42 34.23 20.44
N ARG A 573 -5.28 33.37 19.42
CA ARG A 573 -5.57 31.93 19.52
C ARG A 573 -4.66 31.22 20.51
N PHE A 574 -3.37 31.53 20.49
CA PHE A 574 -2.40 30.99 21.45
C PHE A 574 -2.69 31.46 22.88
N ASN A 575 -3.00 32.74 23.06
CA ASN A 575 -3.39 33.28 24.37
C ASN A 575 -4.66 32.60 24.90
N THR A 576 -5.67 32.43 24.06
CA THR A 576 -6.91 31.72 24.40
C THR A 576 -6.63 30.29 24.87
N TYR A 577 -5.75 29.56 24.18
CA TYR A 577 -5.35 28.20 24.60
C TYR A 577 -4.57 28.18 25.91
N THR A 578 -3.70 29.17 26.16
CA THR A 578 -2.96 29.26 27.43
C THR A 578 -3.88 29.57 28.61
N GLU A 579 -4.95 30.34 28.39
CA GLU A 579 -5.93 30.70 29.43
C GLU A 579 -6.95 29.58 29.71
N ASP A 580 -7.31 28.75 28.73
CA ASP A 580 -8.31 27.68 28.90
C ASP A 580 -7.74 26.46 29.64
N THR A 581 -8.14 26.26 30.90
CA THR A 581 -7.67 25.13 31.72
C THR A 581 -8.16 23.76 31.25
N ASN A 582 -9.23 23.70 30.45
CA ASN A 582 -9.78 22.42 29.98
C ASN A 582 -9.00 21.86 28.77
N LYS A 583 -8.14 22.66 28.15
CA LYS A 583 -7.35 22.28 26.97
C LYS A 583 -5.92 21.92 27.36
N THR A 584 -5.52 20.67 27.18
CA THR A 584 -4.16 20.22 27.52
C THR A 584 -3.26 20.15 26.30
N VAL A 585 -3.79 19.98 25.09
CA VAL A 585 -3.01 19.78 23.85
C VAL A 585 -3.43 20.78 22.78
N LEU A 586 -2.49 21.53 22.21
CA LEU A 586 -2.67 22.39 21.05
C LEU A 586 -2.02 21.75 19.82
N MET A 587 -2.79 21.61 18.74
CA MET A 587 -2.34 21.05 17.48
C MET A 587 -2.37 22.11 16.39
N VAL A 588 -1.23 22.40 15.77
CA VAL A 588 -1.09 23.35 14.68
C VAL A 588 -0.83 22.59 13.38
N ILE A 589 -1.73 22.71 12.40
CA ILE A 589 -1.65 22.03 11.11
C ILE A 589 -1.09 23.01 10.06
N ILE A 590 -0.03 22.60 9.37
CA ILE A 590 0.71 23.43 8.41
C ILE A 590 0.80 22.77 7.03
N ASP A 591 0.24 23.49 6.05
CA ASP A 591 0.51 23.63 4.60
C ASP A 591 1.90 23.33 4.04
N GLY A 592 2.56 22.21 4.32
CA GLY A 592 3.93 22.04 3.87
C GLY A 592 4.09 21.88 2.35
N ARG A 593 3.10 22.10 1.48
CA ARG A 593 3.28 22.35 0.02
C ARG A 593 3.28 23.84 -0.30
N ASN A 594 2.64 24.64 0.54
CA ASN A 594 2.59 26.09 0.40
C ASN A 594 3.90 26.69 0.94
N GLY A 595 4.74 27.22 0.04
CA GLY A 595 6.00 27.87 0.40
C GLY A 595 5.85 28.99 1.44
N GLN A 596 4.73 29.73 1.43
CA GLN A 596 4.47 30.76 2.43
C GLN A 596 4.25 30.16 3.82
N GLN A 597 3.47 29.08 3.94
CA GLN A 597 3.24 28.45 5.24
C GLN A 597 4.49 27.74 5.79
N ARG A 598 5.33 27.17 4.90
CA ARG A 598 6.65 26.68 5.31
C ARG A 598 7.49 27.77 5.98
N SER A 599 7.46 28.99 5.44
CA SER A 599 8.20 30.13 5.99
C SER A 599 7.68 30.59 7.38
N HIS A 600 6.45 30.22 7.75
CA HIS A 600 5.85 30.55 9.04
C HIS A 600 6.20 29.56 10.16
N ILE A 601 6.81 28.40 9.85
CA ILE A 601 7.16 27.39 10.87
C ILE A 601 8.10 27.95 11.96
N PRO A 602 9.21 28.66 11.65
CA PRO A 602 10.04 29.29 12.69
C PRO A 602 9.26 30.25 13.59
N PHE A 603 8.34 31.03 13.00
CA PHE A 603 7.50 31.96 13.73
C PHE A 603 6.58 31.25 14.74
N VAL A 604 5.93 30.15 14.32
CA VAL A 604 5.10 29.32 15.19
C VAL A 604 5.93 28.69 16.31
N ARG A 605 7.14 28.17 16.02
CA ARG A 605 8.03 27.59 17.03
C ARG A 605 8.40 28.60 18.10
N GLN A 606 8.80 29.81 17.72
CA GLN A 606 9.12 30.82 18.72
C GLN A 606 7.89 31.23 19.53
N LEU A 607 6.71 31.32 18.91
CA LEU A 607 5.49 31.62 19.64
C LEU A 607 5.22 30.58 20.73
N ILE A 608 5.42 29.30 20.40
CA ILE A 608 5.36 28.18 21.35
C ILE A 608 6.41 28.34 22.45
N ASP A 609 7.67 28.63 22.12
CA ASP A 609 8.73 28.80 23.12
C ASP A 609 8.48 30.00 24.06
N LYS A 610 7.91 31.10 23.54
CA LYS A 610 7.54 32.29 24.32
C LYS A 610 6.34 32.02 25.25
N THR A 611 5.34 31.29 24.76
CA THR A 611 4.16 30.95 25.55
C THR A 611 4.50 29.96 26.67
N GLU A 612 5.35 28.97 26.41
CA GLU A 612 5.86 28.05 27.44
C GLU A 612 6.66 28.80 28.53
N SER A 613 7.55 29.72 28.14
CA SER A 613 8.34 30.52 29.08
C SER A 613 7.44 31.39 29.98
N SER A 614 6.35 31.94 29.42
CA SER A 614 5.36 32.73 30.16
C SER A 614 4.51 31.87 31.10
N TYR A 615 4.28 30.60 30.75
CA TYR A 615 3.53 29.66 31.57
C TYR A 615 4.33 29.17 32.79
N ASN A 616 5.60 28.82 32.57
CA ASN A 616 6.49 28.32 33.63
C ASN A 616 6.74 29.36 34.75
N THR A 617 6.63 30.65 34.43
CA THR A 617 6.76 31.74 35.42
C THR A 617 5.49 31.97 36.26
N ASN A 618 4.33 31.51 35.80
CA ASN A 618 3.02 31.77 36.43
C ASN A 618 2.50 30.61 37.30
N HIS A 619 3.28 29.54 37.52
CA HIS A 619 2.95 28.41 38.42
C HIS A 619 1.54 27.80 38.23
N CYS A 620 1.10 27.52 37.00
CA CYS A 620 -0.11 26.73 36.76
C CYS A 620 0.18 25.21 36.84
N SER A 621 -0.78 24.44 37.38
CA SER A 621 -0.59 23.07 37.89
C SER A 621 -0.55 21.95 36.83
N GLU A 622 -0.92 22.20 35.57
CA GLU A 622 -0.99 21.17 34.53
C GLU A 622 -0.09 21.51 33.31
N PRO A 623 0.75 20.59 32.78
CA PRO A 623 1.58 20.87 31.62
C PRO A 623 0.75 20.94 30.33
N LYS A 624 1.03 21.94 29.50
CA LYS A 624 0.45 22.17 28.17
C LYS A 624 1.34 21.54 27.10
N TYR A 625 0.74 20.89 26.09
CA TYR A 625 1.45 20.23 25.00
C TYR A 625 1.18 20.90 23.66
N PHE A 626 2.21 21.05 22.83
CA PHE A 626 2.18 21.68 21.52
C PHE A 626 2.63 20.68 20.45
N LEU A 627 1.72 20.37 19.51
CA LEU A 627 1.94 19.47 18.39
C LEU A 627 1.88 20.27 17.09
N VAL A 628 2.95 20.29 16.30
CA VAL A 628 2.97 20.93 14.98
C VAL A 628 2.98 19.86 13.90
N LEU A 629 1.87 19.70 13.19
CA LEU A 629 1.73 18.77 12.07
C LEU A 629 2.14 19.48 10.78
N VAL A 630 3.32 19.14 10.26
CA VAL A 630 3.82 19.63 8.98
C VAL A 630 3.54 18.57 7.93
N HIS A 631 2.54 18.82 7.09
CA HIS A 631 2.19 17.88 6.06
C HIS A 631 3.00 18.15 4.79
N SER A 632 3.58 17.13 4.16
CA SER A 632 4.43 17.28 2.97
C SER A 632 3.89 16.45 1.81
N SER A 633 4.11 16.90 0.56
CA SER A 633 3.79 16.08 -0.60
C SER A 633 4.74 14.88 -0.67
N THR A 634 4.27 13.77 -1.24
CA THR A 634 5.09 12.57 -1.47
C THR A 634 6.27 12.80 -2.40
N GLN A 635 6.23 13.79 -3.28
CA GLN A 635 7.33 14.15 -4.17
C GLN A 635 8.38 15.01 -3.46
N ASP A 636 7.96 15.92 -2.57
CA ASP A 636 8.87 16.79 -1.80
C ASP A 636 9.60 16.01 -0.69
N LEU A 637 8.99 14.94 -0.15
CA LEU A 637 9.52 14.14 0.96
C LEU A 637 10.88 13.48 0.68
N TYR A 638 11.23 13.24 -0.60
CA TYR A 638 12.45 12.53 -0.99
C TYR A 638 13.58 13.42 -1.52
N HIS A 639 13.29 14.69 -1.80
CA HIS A 639 14.28 15.60 -2.41
C HIS A 639 14.73 16.74 -1.49
N GLN A 640 13.93 17.17 -0.52
CA GLN A 640 14.32 18.05 0.59
C GLN A 640 13.13 18.19 1.54
N SER A 641 13.32 17.83 2.82
CA SER A 641 12.33 18.10 3.85
C SER A 641 11.94 19.58 3.88
N CYS A 642 10.65 19.84 4.08
CA CYS A 642 10.11 21.21 4.10
C CYS A 642 10.68 22.09 5.22
N PHE A 643 11.27 21.47 6.24
CA PHE A 643 11.80 22.13 7.43
C PHE A 643 12.86 21.24 8.12
N PRO A 644 13.93 21.81 8.69
CA PRO A 644 15.00 21.04 9.34
C PRO A 644 14.62 20.54 10.75
N SER A 645 15.17 19.37 11.12
CA SER A 645 14.95 18.72 12.41
C SER A 645 16.02 19.13 13.42
N ILE A 646 15.81 20.24 14.14
CA ILE A 646 16.77 20.77 15.12
C ILE A 646 16.34 20.46 16.57
N PHE A 647 17.01 19.50 17.20
CA PHE A 647 16.74 18.96 18.54
C PHE A 647 17.25 19.87 19.69
N LEU A 648 17.04 21.18 19.58
CA LEU A 648 17.35 22.15 20.64
C LEU A 648 16.06 22.63 21.32
N HIS A 649 16.18 23.20 22.52
CA HIS A 649 15.06 23.77 23.28
C HIS A 649 13.91 22.79 23.58
N ASN A 650 14.24 21.50 23.78
CA ASN A 650 13.28 20.42 24.06
C ASN A 650 12.26 20.17 22.93
N TRP A 651 12.59 20.53 21.69
CA TRP A 651 11.80 20.15 20.52
C TRP A 651 12.09 18.72 20.10
N GLU A 652 11.03 17.94 19.90
CA GLU A 652 11.08 16.58 19.35
C GLU A 652 10.53 16.54 17.92
N PHE A 653 11.00 15.57 17.13
CA PHE A 653 10.63 15.43 15.74
C PHE A 653 10.28 13.98 15.44
N TYR A 654 9.15 13.76 14.77
CA TYR A 654 8.69 12.44 14.37
C TYR A 654 8.21 12.44 12.92
N PHE A 655 8.42 11.33 12.22
CA PHE A 655 7.72 11.05 10.98
C PHE A 655 6.55 10.09 11.23
N PHE A 656 5.38 10.43 10.71
CA PHE A 656 4.17 9.61 10.75
C PHE A 656 3.64 9.37 9.34
N ASP A 657 3.48 8.08 8.99
CA ASP A 657 2.98 7.69 7.67
C ASP A 657 1.49 8.03 7.49
N THR A 658 0.66 7.68 8.49
CA THR A 658 -0.78 8.00 8.48
C THR A 658 -1.23 8.49 9.86
N CYS A 659 -2.18 9.43 9.87
CA CYS A 659 -2.79 9.94 11.11
C CYS A 659 -4.12 9.23 11.45
N THR A 660 -4.51 8.21 10.68
CA THR A 660 -5.82 7.54 10.82
C THR A 660 -5.71 6.28 11.71
N PRO A 661 -6.62 6.07 12.67
CA PRO A 661 -6.50 4.99 13.66
C PRO A 661 -6.71 3.58 13.07
N GLY A 662 -7.53 3.42 12.03
CA GLY A 662 -7.91 2.11 11.49
C GLY A 662 -6.85 1.39 10.65
N SER A 663 -5.83 2.10 10.17
CA SER A 663 -4.84 1.59 9.23
C SER A 663 -3.64 0.96 9.98
N ALA A 664 -3.22 1.57 11.10
CA ALA A 664 -2.03 1.23 11.89
C ALA A 664 -2.02 -0.20 12.47
N PHE A 665 -3.18 -0.68 12.92
CA PHE A 665 -3.32 -1.97 13.60
C PHE A 665 -2.98 -3.16 12.68
N HIS A 666 -3.33 -3.07 11.39
CA HIS A 666 -3.06 -4.10 10.40
C HIS A 666 -1.56 -4.24 10.11
N LEU A 667 -0.81 -3.14 10.05
CA LEU A 667 0.62 -3.15 9.75
C LEU A 667 1.45 -3.72 10.91
N GLN A 668 1.23 -3.28 12.16
CA GLN A 668 1.96 -3.81 13.32
C GLN A 668 1.79 -5.34 13.45
N LYS A 669 0.60 -5.84 13.11
CA LYS A 669 0.31 -7.28 13.14
C LYS A 669 0.93 -8.05 11.96
N MET A 670 0.92 -7.47 10.75
CA MET A 670 1.62 -8.05 9.60
C MET A 670 3.14 -8.06 9.77
N LEU A 671 3.71 -7.01 10.36
CA LEU A 671 5.14 -6.93 10.66
C LEU A 671 5.57 -7.91 11.76
N ARG A 672 4.71 -8.19 12.75
CA ARG A 672 4.95 -9.28 13.73
C ARG A 672 5.05 -10.65 13.06
N ILE A 673 4.26 -10.92 12.02
CA ILE A 673 4.34 -12.18 11.24
C ILE A 673 5.66 -12.28 10.47
N ILE A 674 6.16 -11.15 9.95
CA ILE A 674 7.49 -11.07 9.30
C ILE A 674 8.60 -11.37 10.32
N LEU A 675 8.50 -10.82 11.53
CA LEU A 675 9.48 -11.01 12.63
C LEU A 675 9.51 -12.46 13.17
N SER A 676 8.39 -13.19 13.14
CA SER A 676 8.35 -14.59 13.61
C SER A 676 8.94 -15.59 12.62
N SER A 677 9.14 -15.22 11.35
CA SER A 677 9.72 -16.13 10.34
C SER A 677 11.23 -16.32 10.44
N SER A 678 11.91 -15.54 11.30
CA SER A 678 13.35 -15.66 11.57
C SER A 678 13.69 -16.37 12.89
N LEU A 679 12.68 -16.87 13.61
CA LEU A 679 12.87 -17.66 14.83
C LEU A 679 12.37 -19.08 14.58
N ASP A 680 13.30 -20.03 14.48
CA ASP A 680 13.03 -21.41 14.86
C ASP A 680 12.69 -21.39 16.36
N ASP A 681 11.41 -21.33 16.73
CA ASP A 681 10.89 -22.18 17.82
C ASP A 681 9.40 -21.99 18.14
N GLN A 682 8.89 -23.09 18.65
CA GLN A 682 7.52 -23.44 18.98
C GLN A 682 6.90 -22.53 20.04
N GLN A 683 6.15 -21.50 19.63
CA GLN A 683 5.02 -20.95 20.39
C GLN A 683 4.26 -19.95 19.51
N SER A 684 3.24 -20.43 18.79
CA SER A 684 2.33 -19.57 18.04
C SER A 684 1.50 -18.71 19.00
N PRO A 685 1.58 -17.36 18.97
CA PRO A 685 0.61 -16.54 19.66
C PRO A 685 -0.74 -16.73 18.97
N ASN A 686 -1.79 -16.99 19.75
CA ASN A 686 -3.16 -17.26 19.30
C ASN A 686 -3.59 -16.34 18.15
N VAL A 687 -3.81 -16.96 16.98
CA VAL A 687 -4.30 -16.35 15.74
C VAL A 687 -5.73 -15.81 15.90
N ASP A 688 -6.42 -16.13 17.00
CA ASP A 688 -7.81 -15.77 17.28
C ASP A 688 -8.09 -14.25 17.28
N ASN A 689 -7.10 -13.39 17.53
CA ASN A 689 -7.31 -11.94 17.50
C ASN A 689 -7.39 -11.35 16.07
N VAL A 690 -7.18 -12.12 14.99
CA VAL A 690 -7.31 -11.66 13.58
C VAL A 690 -8.78 -11.50 13.16
N LEU A 691 -9.71 -12.10 13.92
CA LEU A 691 -11.14 -12.19 13.57
C LEU A 691 -11.97 -10.92 13.81
N CYS A 692 -11.44 -9.90 14.51
CA CYS A 692 -12.26 -8.73 14.87
C CYS A 692 -12.44 -7.70 13.73
N ASP A 693 -11.50 -7.57 12.77
CA ASP A 693 -11.54 -6.47 11.78
C ASP A 693 -12.04 -6.85 10.37
N LEU A 694 -12.04 -8.14 10.01
CA LEU A 694 -12.61 -8.59 8.73
C LEU A 694 -14.14 -8.39 8.67
N ASN A 695 -14.81 -8.29 9.82
CA ASN A 695 -16.24 -8.02 9.89
C ASN A 695 -16.59 -6.60 9.42
N ILE A 696 -15.73 -5.61 9.70
CA ILE A 696 -15.92 -4.23 9.24
C ILE A 696 -15.70 -4.17 7.72
N LEU A 697 -14.64 -4.80 7.22
CA LEU A 697 -14.37 -4.92 5.78
C LEU A 697 -15.46 -5.72 5.04
N PHE A 698 -16.09 -6.68 5.70
CA PHE A 698 -17.18 -7.47 5.12
C PHE A 698 -18.40 -6.59 4.82
N GLU A 699 -18.76 -5.67 5.73
CA GLU A 699 -19.85 -4.71 5.53
C GLU A 699 -19.55 -3.73 4.39
N ASP A 700 -18.31 -3.23 4.30
CA ASP A 700 -17.86 -2.41 3.18
C ASP A 700 -17.92 -3.17 1.84
N SER A 701 -17.65 -4.47 1.86
CA SER A 701 -17.76 -5.34 0.69
C SER A 701 -19.20 -5.50 0.21
N LEU A 702 -20.20 -5.40 1.10
CA LEU A 702 -21.62 -5.40 0.71
C LEU A 702 -21.98 -4.16 -0.11
N TRP A 703 -21.42 -3.01 0.28
CA TRP A 703 -21.67 -1.74 -0.39
C TRP A 703 -21.05 -1.73 -1.78
N ASP A 704 -19.78 -2.15 -1.87
CA ASP A 704 -19.07 -2.29 -3.14
C ASP A 704 -19.79 -3.29 -4.08
N PHE A 705 -20.17 -4.47 -3.60
CA PHE A 705 -20.98 -5.43 -4.36
C PHE A 705 -22.28 -4.81 -4.86
N CYS A 706 -23.09 -4.21 -3.98
CA CYS A 706 -24.39 -3.62 -4.35
C CYS A 706 -24.26 -2.44 -5.32
N SER A 707 -23.14 -1.70 -5.28
CA SER A 707 -22.86 -0.59 -6.19
C SER A 707 -22.54 -1.06 -7.62
N ARG A 708 -21.97 -2.26 -7.77
CA ARG A 708 -21.57 -2.84 -9.07
C ARG A 708 -22.73 -3.55 -9.81
N ILE A 709 -23.90 -3.69 -9.18
CA ILE A 709 -25.07 -4.41 -9.74
C ILE A 709 -25.92 -3.51 -10.65
N GLN A 710 -26.11 -3.93 -11.90
CA GLN A 710 -27.07 -3.33 -12.85
C GLN A 710 -28.19 -4.32 -13.19
N LEU A 711 -29.43 -4.03 -12.79
CA LEU A 711 -30.62 -4.86 -13.01
C LEU A 711 -31.33 -4.49 -14.32
N LEU A 712 -31.41 -5.42 -15.29
CA LEU A 712 -32.15 -5.28 -16.56
C LEU A 712 -33.45 -6.11 -16.61
N LEU A 713 -33.89 -6.68 -15.48
CA LEU A 713 -35.08 -7.53 -15.38
C LEU A 713 -36.41 -6.73 -15.54
N PRO A 714 -37.47 -7.33 -16.11
CA PRO A 714 -38.83 -6.77 -16.13
C PRO A 714 -39.45 -6.71 -14.72
N GLU A 715 -40.57 -6.00 -14.54
CA GLU A 715 -41.25 -5.90 -13.23
C GLU A 715 -41.72 -7.28 -12.75
N LEU A 716 -41.04 -7.81 -11.72
CA LEU A 716 -41.38 -9.09 -11.07
C LEU A 716 -42.57 -8.89 -10.12
N SER A 717 -43.53 -9.82 -10.12
CA SER A 717 -44.69 -9.74 -9.22
C SER A 717 -44.33 -10.11 -7.77
N GLU A 718 -44.94 -9.44 -6.80
CA GLU A 718 -44.67 -9.63 -5.36
C GLU A 718 -44.97 -11.07 -4.91
N ASN A 719 -45.97 -11.71 -5.51
CA ASN A 719 -46.39 -13.09 -5.22
C ASN A 719 -45.33 -14.17 -5.53
N MET A 720 -44.25 -13.80 -6.24
CA MET A 720 -43.15 -14.73 -6.56
C MET A 720 -42.12 -14.87 -5.42
N PHE A 721 -42.12 -13.96 -4.44
CA PHE A 721 -41.15 -13.92 -3.37
C PHE A 721 -41.81 -14.22 -2.02
N LYS A 722 -41.24 -15.15 -1.24
CA LYS A 722 -41.64 -15.38 0.15
C LYS A 722 -41.06 -14.31 1.08
N ASN A 723 -39.94 -13.68 0.71
CA ASN A 723 -39.30 -12.64 1.49
C ASN A 723 -39.46 -11.26 0.82
N THR A 724 -40.23 -10.38 1.46
CA THR A 724 -40.48 -9.01 0.97
C THR A 724 -39.19 -8.20 0.77
N LYS A 725 -38.12 -8.48 1.53
CA LYS A 725 -36.81 -7.84 1.37
C LYS A 725 -36.03 -8.34 0.16
N ALA A 726 -36.21 -9.59 -0.24
CA ALA A 726 -35.64 -10.12 -1.48
C ALA A 726 -36.31 -9.47 -2.70
N HIS A 727 -37.65 -9.32 -2.67
CA HIS A 727 -38.38 -8.58 -3.69
C HIS A 727 -37.90 -7.12 -3.82
N GLU A 728 -37.75 -6.41 -2.69
CA GLU A 728 -37.26 -5.02 -2.67
C GLU A 728 -35.82 -4.90 -3.23
N PHE A 729 -34.96 -5.92 -3.05
CA PHE A 729 -33.60 -5.96 -3.59
C PHE A 729 -33.57 -6.07 -5.13
N TYR A 730 -34.36 -6.99 -5.71
CA TYR A 730 -34.39 -7.24 -7.16
C TYR A 730 -35.22 -6.21 -7.96
N LYS A 731 -35.94 -5.31 -7.29
CA LYS A 731 -36.71 -4.25 -7.96
C LYS A 731 -35.80 -3.23 -8.65
N ARG A 732 -36.12 -2.93 -9.92
CA ARG A 732 -35.29 -2.08 -10.81
C ARG A 732 -35.05 -0.66 -10.26
N GLN A 733 -36.03 -0.08 -9.57
CA GLN A 733 -35.99 1.30 -9.03
C GLN A 733 -35.32 1.42 -7.64
N THR A 734 -34.79 0.35 -7.07
CA THR A 734 -34.22 0.38 -5.71
C THR A 734 -32.84 1.02 -5.70
N ASN A 735 -32.64 2.08 -4.89
CA ASN A 735 -31.35 2.75 -4.70
C ASN A 735 -30.32 1.80 -4.01
N THR A 736 -29.02 1.97 -4.29
CA THR A 736 -27.90 1.19 -3.73
C THR A 736 -27.98 1.10 -2.21
N MET A 737 -28.17 2.22 -1.51
CA MET A 737 -28.29 2.24 -0.05
C MET A 737 -29.45 1.39 0.47
N ARG A 738 -30.54 1.30 -0.29
CA ARG A 738 -31.72 0.49 0.05
C ARG A 738 -31.45 -1.00 -0.24
N ARG A 739 -30.76 -1.33 -1.34
CA ARG A 739 -30.30 -2.69 -1.65
C ARG A 739 -29.35 -3.24 -0.58
N VAL A 740 -28.39 -2.43 -0.12
CA VAL A 740 -27.48 -2.80 0.97
C VAL A 740 -28.26 -3.11 2.26
N LYS A 741 -29.26 -2.29 2.61
CA LYS A 741 -30.13 -2.56 3.78
C LYS A 741 -30.91 -3.87 3.65
N CYS A 742 -31.48 -4.15 2.47
CA CYS A 742 -32.20 -5.41 2.23
C CYS A 742 -31.25 -6.62 2.32
N PHE A 743 -30.06 -6.52 1.70
CA PHE A 743 -29.08 -7.59 1.69
C PHE A 743 -28.52 -7.86 3.09
N LYS A 744 -28.19 -6.81 3.84
CA LYS A 744 -27.77 -6.90 5.25
C LYS A 744 -28.83 -7.59 6.12
N HIS A 745 -30.10 -7.26 5.94
CA HIS A 745 -31.19 -7.89 6.70
C HIS A 745 -31.34 -9.39 6.38
N ILE A 746 -31.06 -9.80 5.15
CA ILE A 746 -31.09 -11.22 4.75
C ILE A 746 -29.86 -11.95 5.32
N LEU A 747 -28.67 -11.34 5.28
CA LEU A 747 -27.44 -11.91 5.86
C LEU A 747 -27.47 -12.02 7.39
N GLN A 748 -28.16 -11.11 8.08
CA GLN A 748 -28.36 -11.20 9.54
C GLN A 748 -29.12 -12.46 9.96
N GLN A 749 -29.92 -13.05 9.07
CA GLN A 749 -30.62 -14.32 9.30
C GLN A 749 -29.68 -15.54 9.14
N SER A 750 -28.47 -15.36 8.60
CA SER A 750 -27.49 -16.41 8.32
C SER A 750 -26.09 -16.06 8.87
N ARG A 751 -26.00 -15.75 10.17
CA ARG A 751 -24.72 -15.40 10.86
C ARG A 751 -23.59 -16.43 10.69
N GLN A 752 -23.94 -17.70 10.45
CA GLN A 752 -22.96 -18.78 10.22
C GLN A 752 -22.25 -18.64 8.86
N LEU A 753 -22.90 -18.08 7.83
CA LEU A 753 -22.32 -17.89 6.50
C LEU A 753 -21.15 -16.90 6.54
N GLN A 754 -21.31 -15.77 7.22
CA GLN A 754 -20.24 -14.78 7.38
C GLN A 754 -19.00 -15.40 8.04
N LYS A 755 -19.20 -16.11 9.15
CA LYS A 755 -18.10 -16.81 9.85
C LYS A 755 -17.42 -17.82 8.93
N HIS A 756 -18.19 -18.58 8.16
CA HIS A 756 -17.65 -19.60 7.27
C HIS A 756 -16.91 -19.01 6.05
N ILE A 757 -17.37 -17.90 5.47
CA ILE A 757 -16.64 -17.17 4.40
C ILE A 757 -15.29 -16.67 4.92
N LEU A 758 -15.27 -16.16 6.16
CA LEU A 758 -14.04 -15.73 6.82
C LEU A 758 -13.10 -16.90 7.07
N ASP A 759 -13.61 -18.04 7.54
CA ASP A 759 -12.83 -19.26 7.76
C ASP A 759 -12.24 -19.81 6.45
N ILE A 760 -12.97 -19.73 5.34
CA ILE A 760 -12.48 -20.13 4.00
C ILE A 760 -11.37 -19.20 3.54
N TYR A 761 -11.55 -17.88 3.66
CA TYR A 761 -10.51 -16.91 3.32
C TYR A 761 -9.23 -17.15 4.15
N HIS A 762 -9.40 -17.50 5.42
CA HIS A 762 -8.29 -17.83 6.32
C HIS A 762 -7.58 -19.14 5.92
N LYS A 763 -8.32 -20.19 5.54
CA LYS A 763 -7.75 -21.44 5.00
C LYS A 763 -7.04 -21.22 3.67
N TYR A 764 -7.56 -20.36 2.80
CA TYR A 764 -6.95 -20.00 1.52
C TYR A 764 -5.59 -19.29 1.71
N LEU A 765 -5.50 -18.36 2.67
CA LEU A 765 -4.25 -17.68 3.02
C LEU A 765 -3.19 -18.63 3.62
N LEU A 766 -3.62 -19.66 4.37
CA LEU A 766 -2.72 -20.62 5.02
C LEU A 766 -2.26 -21.76 4.09
N ARG A 767 -3.06 -22.19 3.11
CA ARG A 767 -2.75 -23.34 2.22
C ARG A 767 -1.64 -23.08 1.21
N LYS A 768 -1.34 -21.83 0.85
CA LYS A 768 -0.21 -21.50 -0.02
C LYS A 768 1.06 -21.38 0.82
N GLU A 769 1.86 -22.44 0.88
CA GLU A 769 3.25 -22.38 1.35
C GLU A 769 3.95 -21.17 0.68
N ASN A 770 4.57 -20.29 1.47
CA ASN A 770 5.15 -18.96 1.11
C ASN A 770 4.27 -17.71 1.33
N SER A 771 3.19 -17.75 2.09
CA SER A 771 2.38 -16.54 2.39
C SER A 771 3.19 -15.40 3.06
N SER A 772 4.06 -15.71 4.03
CA SER A 772 4.93 -14.72 4.69
C SER A 772 5.95 -14.08 3.73
N LYS A 773 6.59 -14.89 2.87
CA LYS A 773 7.54 -14.42 1.85
C LYS A 773 6.84 -13.58 0.77
N LYS A 774 5.62 -13.92 0.38
CA LYS A 774 4.80 -13.11 -0.55
C LYS A 774 4.36 -11.78 0.07
N ILE A 775 3.95 -11.76 1.34
CA ILE A 775 3.61 -10.52 2.06
C ILE A 775 4.86 -9.65 2.21
N TYR A 776 6.02 -10.23 2.53
CA TYR A 776 7.28 -9.50 2.58
C TYR A 776 7.64 -8.90 1.22
N ASN A 777 7.56 -9.68 0.13
CA ASN A 777 7.81 -9.20 -1.22
C ASN A 777 6.81 -8.10 -1.63
N LEU A 778 5.54 -8.22 -1.21
CA LEU A 778 4.51 -7.19 -1.44
C LEU A 778 4.89 -5.89 -0.72
N ILE A 779 5.17 -5.96 0.58
CA ILE A 779 5.54 -4.79 1.39
C ILE A 779 6.82 -4.16 0.82
N GLN A 780 7.81 -4.97 0.43
CA GLN A 780 9.04 -4.49 -0.19
C GLN A 780 8.79 -3.83 -1.55
N LYS A 781 7.90 -4.39 -2.37
CA LYS A 781 7.48 -3.82 -3.67
C LYS A 781 6.75 -2.50 -3.48
N ILE A 782 5.75 -2.45 -2.59
CA ILE A 782 5.03 -1.21 -2.26
C ILE A 782 6.00 -0.15 -1.72
N SER A 783 6.90 -0.54 -0.81
CA SER A 783 7.93 0.35 -0.24
C SER A 783 8.82 0.94 -1.35
N LYS A 784 9.23 0.12 -2.32
CA LYS A 784 10.01 0.55 -3.48
C LYS A 784 9.19 1.46 -4.41
N ASP A 785 7.94 1.13 -4.69
CA ASP A 785 7.05 1.94 -5.54
C ASP A 785 6.84 3.34 -4.93
N ILE A 786 6.66 3.41 -3.61
CA ILE A 786 6.49 4.66 -2.86
C ILE A 786 7.78 5.51 -2.92
N LEU A 787 8.94 4.91 -2.65
CA LEU A 787 10.24 5.61 -2.71
C LEU A 787 10.63 6.06 -4.13
N CYS A 788 10.21 5.31 -5.16
CA CYS A 788 10.41 5.71 -6.56
C CYS A 788 9.34 6.70 -7.05
N GLY A 789 8.41 7.15 -6.20
CA GLY A 789 7.36 8.10 -6.56
C GLY A 789 6.29 7.52 -7.51
N GLN A 790 6.20 6.20 -7.66
CA GLN A 790 5.16 5.53 -8.45
C GLN A 790 3.84 5.41 -7.70
N ARG A 791 3.88 5.46 -6.36
CA ARG A 791 2.71 5.51 -5.47
C ARG A 791 2.80 6.71 -4.54
N PHE A 792 1.65 7.35 -4.29
CA PHE A 792 1.56 8.55 -3.47
C PHE A 792 0.79 8.36 -2.15
N ASP A 793 0.09 7.23 -1.98
CA ASP A 793 -0.53 6.89 -0.71
C ASP A 793 0.55 6.44 0.30
N GLY A 794 0.28 6.60 1.60
CA GLY A 794 1.15 6.08 2.66
C GLY A 794 1.36 4.57 2.53
N LEU A 795 2.42 4.06 3.17
CA LEU A 795 2.71 2.62 3.16
C LEU A 795 1.52 1.84 3.72
N ILE A 796 0.95 2.32 4.83
CA ILE A 796 -0.18 1.66 5.48
C ILE A 796 -1.42 1.72 4.58
N ASP A 797 -1.78 2.89 4.07
CA ASP A 797 -2.94 3.06 3.20
C ASP A 797 -2.82 2.23 1.91
N SER A 798 -1.61 2.13 1.36
CA SER A 798 -1.30 1.30 0.19
C SER A 798 -1.48 -0.20 0.48
N ILE A 799 -0.96 -0.68 1.62
CA ILE A 799 -1.11 -2.08 2.04
C ILE A 799 -2.58 -2.38 2.34
N GLN A 800 -3.26 -1.48 3.04
CA GLN A 800 -4.67 -1.62 3.39
C GLN A 800 -5.52 -1.63 2.11
N SER A 801 -5.32 -0.73 1.17
CA SER A 801 -6.03 -0.69 -0.12
C SER A 801 -5.84 -2.00 -0.89
N GLN A 802 -4.60 -2.50 -0.97
CA GLN A 802 -4.29 -3.70 -1.76
C GLN A 802 -4.82 -4.99 -1.10
N THR A 803 -4.76 -5.08 0.24
CA THR A 803 -5.36 -6.20 0.99
C THR A 803 -6.88 -6.13 1.02
N ARG A 804 -7.47 -4.94 1.21
CA ARG A 804 -8.91 -4.68 1.16
C ARG A 804 -9.48 -5.01 -0.21
N ASN A 805 -8.83 -4.62 -1.30
CA ASN A 805 -9.32 -4.93 -2.65
C ASN A 805 -9.35 -6.43 -2.91
N SER A 806 -8.32 -7.17 -2.47
CA SER A 806 -8.27 -8.63 -2.58
C SER A 806 -9.41 -9.30 -1.80
N PHE A 807 -9.63 -8.89 -0.55
CA PHE A 807 -10.73 -9.40 0.28
C PHE A 807 -12.11 -9.01 -0.26
N THR A 808 -12.28 -7.75 -0.69
CA THR A 808 -13.54 -7.24 -1.24
C THR A 808 -13.91 -7.96 -2.54
N ASN A 809 -12.93 -8.23 -3.41
CA ASN A 809 -13.14 -9.00 -4.63
C ASN A 809 -13.49 -10.47 -4.32
N PHE A 810 -12.80 -11.09 -3.35
CA PHE A 810 -13.12 -12.44 -2.90
C PHE A 810 -14.56 -12.56 -2.41
N VAL A 811 -14.97 -11.67 -1.49
CA VAL A 811 -16.32 -11.63 -0.93
C VAL A 811 -17.36 -11.29 -2.02
N SER A 812 -17.07 -10.33 -2.89
CA SER A 812 -17.97 -9.95 -4.00
C SER A 812 -18.18 -11.08 -5.00
N ASN A 813 -17.15 -11.87 -5.30
CA ASN A 813 -17.27 -13.03 -6.19
C ASN A 813 -18.12 -14.14 -5.57
N ILE A 814 -17.96 -14.41 -4.26
CA ILE A 814 -18.82 -15.36 -3.54
C ILE A 814 -20.28 -14.86 -3.55
N PHE A 815 -20.51 -13.58 -3.27
CA PHE A 815 -21.87 -13.03 -3.32
C PHE A 815 -22.46 -13.01 -4.71
N LYS A 816 -21.66 -12.78 -5.75
CA LYS A 816 -22.10 -12.93 -7.14
C LYS A 816 -22.60 -14.35 -7.40
N PHE A 817 -21.86 -15.37 -6.99
CA PHE A 817 -22.25 -16.78 -7.14
C PHE A 817 -23.54 -17.09 -6.37
N ILE A 818 -23.63 -16.66 -5.11
CA ILE A 818 -24.84 -16.84 -4.27
C ILE A 818 -26.06 -16.16 -4.90
N VAL A 819 -25.92 -14.91 -5.38
CA VAL A 819 -27.04 -14.13 -5.92
C VAL A 819 -27.48 -14.61 -7.30
N ASN A 820 -26.53 -15.06 -8.15
CA ASN A 820 -26.83 -15.54 -9.50
C ASN A 820 -27.41 -16.96 -9.49
N ASP A 821 -26.73 -17.91 -8.84
CA ASP A 821 -27.02 -19.33 -9.03
C ASP A 821 -28.04 -19.90 -8.02
N TYR A 822 -28.14 -19.30 -6.83
CA TYR A 822 -28.99 -19.81 -5.74
C TYR A 822 -30.12 -18.86 -5.30
N GLY A 823 -30.01 -17.57 -5.62
CA GLY A 823 -30.99 -16.54 -5.27
C GLY A 823 -31.07 -16.21 -3.77
N LEU A 824 -31.40 -14.96 -3.44
CA LEU A 824 -31.35 -14.47 -2.05
C LEU A 824 -32.33 -15.16 -1.07
N GLU A 825 -33.38 -15.82 -1.56
CA GLU A 825 -34.38 -16.50 -0.71
C GLU A 825 -33.94 -17.85 -0.16
N THR A 826 -32.89 -18.45 -0.72
CA THR A 826 -32.38 -19.76 -0.28
C THR A 826 -31.41 -19.64 0.89
N LEU A 827 -30.79 -18.46 1.07
CA LEU A 827 -29.82 -18.15 2.14
C LEU A 827 -30.32 -18.49 3.56
N PRO A 828 -31.56 -18.17 3.97
CA PRO A 828 -32.07 -18.54 5.29
C PRO A 828 -32.31 -20.06 5.44
N LYS A 829 -32.71 -20.75 4.36
CA LYS A 829 -32.96 -22.21 4.37
C LYS A 829 -31.67 -23.02 4.44
N LEU A 830 -30.59 -22.51 3.85
CA LEU A 830 -29.26 -23.11 3.90
C LEU A 830 -28.69 -23.14 5.33
N SER A 831 -29.08 -22.19 6.20
CA SER A 831 -28.65 -22.12 7.61
C SER A 831 -29.13 -23.28 8.50
N ALA A 832 -30.15 -24.03 8.08
CA ALA A 832 -30.73 -25.11 8.89
C ALA A 832 -30.03 -26.48 8.72
N HIS A 833 -29.19 -26.65 7.68
CA HIS A 833 -28.55 -27.91 7.35
C HIS A 833 -27.03 -27.75 7.20
N ASN A 834 -26.30 -27.89 8.31
CA ASN A 834 -24.83 -27.74 8.39
C ASN A 834 -24.03 -28.60 7.38
N LYS A 835 -24.57 -29.72 6.88
CA LYS A 835 -23.87 -30.58 5.89
C LYS A 835 -23.92 -30.04 4.45
N ILE A 836 -24.83 -29.14 4.12
CA ILE A 836 -25.03 -28.65 2.75
C ILE A 836 -24.04 -27.52 2.41
N TYR A 837 -23.59 -26.75 3.41
CA TYR A 837 -22.59 -25.69 3.22
C TYR A 837 -21.28 -26.22 2.65
N ASP A 838 -20.76 -27.32 3.20
CA ASP A 838 -19.51 -27.92 2.71
C ASP A 838 -19.64 -28.37 1.25
N SER A 839 -20.75 -29.00 0.85
CA SER A 839 -20.95 -29.41 -0.56
C SER A 839 -21.12 -28.23 -1.52
N LEU A 840 -21.80 -27.16 -1.10
CA LEU A 840 -22.14 -26.01 -1.95
C LEU A 840 -20.95 -25.04 -2.10
N LEU A 841 -20.10 -24.94 -1.07
CA LEU A 841 -18.83 -24.21 -1.11
C LEU A 841 -17.68 -25.04 -1.70
N ASN A 842 -17.73 -26.38 -1.63
CA ASN A 842 -16.81 -27.25 -2.39
C ASN A 842 -17.11 -27.25 -3.91
N LEU A 843 -18.35 -26.92 -4.31
CA LEU A 843 -18.76 -26.68 -5.70
C LEU A 843 -18.35 -25.29 -6.23
N ILE A 844 -17.99 -24.35 -5.34
CA ILE A 844 -17.31 -23.12 -5.76
C ILE A 844 -15.90 -23.55 -6.14
N ASP A 845 -15.75 -23.86 -7.42
CA ASP A 845 -14.55 -24.44 -7.98
C ASP A 845 -13.34 -23.60 -7.58
N TYR A 846 -12.45 -24.18 -6.77
CA TYR A 846 -11.21 -23.52 -6.33
C TYR A 846 -10.37 -23.08 -7.56
N GLN A 847 -10.60 -23.70 -8.72
CA GLN A 847 -9.99 -23.37 -10.01
C GLN A 847 -10.53 -22.07 -10.65
N SER A 848 -11.75 -21.64 -10.33
CA SER A 848 -12.28 -20.35 -10.83
C SER A 848 -11.60 -19.13 -10.20
N PHE A 849 -10.91 -19.33 -9.06
CA PHE A 849 -10.06 -18.33 -8.42
C PHE A 849 -8.58 -18.44 -8.81
N SER A 850 -8.22 -19.43 -9.64
CA SER A 850 -6.88 -19.62 -10.22
C SER A 850 -6.86 -19.18 -11.69
N VAL A 851 -7.30 -17.96 -11.97
CA VAL A 851 -7.04 -17.35 -13.28
C VAL A 851 -5.54 -17.07 -13.36
N ASP A 852 -4.84 -17.97 -14.04
CA ASP A 852 -3.40 -18.03 -14.29
C ASP A 852 -2.54 -18.15 -13.03
N ASP A 853 -1.68 -19.18 -12.99
CA ASP A 853 -0.67 -19.40 -11.93
C ASP A 853 0.30 -18.21 -11.74
N ASP A 854 0.27 -17.21 -12.64
CA ASP A 854 1.09 -15.99 -12.63
C ASP A 854 0.38 -14.71 -12.15
N ASN A 855 -0.94 -14.71 -11.91
CA ASN A 855 -1.63 -13.51 -11.39
C ASN A 855 -1.60 -13.49 -9.86
N ASP A 856 -0.66 -12.73 -9.31
CA ASP A 856 -0.53 -12.46 -7.87
C ASP A 856 -1.89 -12.09 -7.25
N ILE A 857 -2.21 -12.67 -6.08
CA ILE A 857 -3.41 -12.36 -5.26
C ILE A 857 -3.50 -10.86 -4.90
N PHE A 858 -2.37 -10.16 -5.01
CA PHE A 858 -2.21 -8.72 -4.77
C PHE A 858 -1.99 -7.92 -6.06
N SER A 859 -2.09 -8.53 -7.23
CA SER A 859 -2.02 -7.79 -8.50
C SER A 859 -3.18 -6.82 -8.61
N SER A 860 -2.86 -5.60 -9.03
CA SER A 860 -3.78 -4.45 -9.13
C SER A 860 -4.64 -4.49 -10.39
N SER A 861 -4.71 -5.64 -11.09
CA SER A 861 -5.59 -5.85 -12.25
C SER A 861 -7.05 -5.84 -11.79
N THR A 862 -7.55 -4.62 -11.65
CA THR A 862 -8.92 -4.28 -11.32
C THR A 862 -9.89 -4.92 -12.31
N THR A 863 -10.62 -5.93 -11.87
CA THR A 863 -11.94 -6.22 -12.44
C THR A 863 -12.94 -5.17 -11.94
N ARG A 864 -12.76 -3.91 -12.38
CA ARG A 864 -13.80 -2.85 -12.35
C ARG A 864 -14.87 -3.14 -13.42
N GLY A 865 -15.38 -4.37 -13.46
CA GLY A 865 -16.47 -4.75 -14.35
C GLY A 865 -17.80 -4.38 -13.71
N ILE A 866 -18.61 -3.57 -14.40
CA ILE A 866 -20.03 -3.43 -14.07
C ILE A 866 -20.69 -4.79 -14.32
N PHE A 867 -21.38 -5.34 -13.32
CA PHE A 867 -22.06 -6.63 -13.46
C PHE A 867 -23.52 -6.40 -13.89
N GLN A 868 -23.84 -6.78 -15.12
CA GLN A 868 -25.20 -6.69 -15.68
C GLN A 868 -25.98 -7.98 -15.44
N LEU A 869 -27.11 -7.87 -14.76
CA LEU A 869 -28.14 -8.91 -14.68
C LEU A 869 -29.07 -8.74 -15.90
N SER A 870 -28.79 -9.45 -17.00
CA SER A 870 -29.59 -9.42 -18.24
C SER A 870 -30.53 -10.63 -18.36
N SER A 871 -31.58 -10.50 -19.19
CA SER A 871 -32.59 -11.54 -19.44
C SER A 871 -32.03 -12.82 -20.07
N HIS A 872 -30.86 -12.75 -20.72
CA HIS A 872 -30.23 -13.89 -21.39
C HIS A 872 -29.26 -14.68 -20.51
N TYR A 873 -28.89 -14.13 -19.35
CA TYR A 873 -28.12 -14.83 -18.31
C TYR A 873 -29.00 -15.13 -17.10
N SER A 874 -30.20 -15.66 -17.36
CA SER A 874 -30.98 -16.37 -16.36
C SER A 874 -30.31 -17.72 -16.06
N CYS A 875 -29.13 -17.69 -15.44
CA CYS A 875 -28.54 -18.81 -14.72
C CYS A 875 -29.15 -18.90 -13.31
N ILE A 876 -30.47 -18.82 -13.23
CA ILE A 876 -31.23 -19.42 -12.15
C ILE A 876 -31.51 -20.84 -12.69
N PRO A 877 -31.48 -21.95 -11.94
CA PRO A 877 -32.33 -23.10 -12.32
C PRO A 877 -33.74 -22.53 -12.51
N GLN A 878 -34.21 -22.38 -13.76
CA GLN A 878 -34.88 -21.15 -14.27
C GLN A 878 -36.30 -20.91 -13.76
N THR A 879 -36.49 -20.79 -12.44
CA THR A 879 -37.44 -19.95 -11.70
C THR A 879 -37.59 -20.49 -10.26
N PRO A 880 -37.96 -19.64 -9.27
CA PRO A 880 -38.61 -20.12 -8.04
C PRO A 880 -39.78 -21.07 -8.33
N LEU A 881 -40.42 -20.93 -9.51
CA LEU A 881 -41.42 -21.85 -10.06
C LEU A 881 -40.89 -23.27 -10.27
N TYR A 882 -39.69 -23.51 -10.81
CA TYR A 882 -39.16 -24.89 -10.95
C TYR A 882 -39.07 -25.57 -9.59
N TYR A 883 -38.43 -24.95 -8.59
CA TYR A 883 -38.29 -25.56 -7.26
C TYR A 883 -39.65 -25.77 -6.58
N LEU A 884 -40.58 -24.81 -6.70
CA LEU A 884 -41.91 -24.91 -6.11
C LEU A 884 -42.79 -25.96 -6.81
N LEU A 885 -42.73 -26.04 -8.14
CA LEU A 885 -43.51 -26.98 -8.96
C LEU A 885 -42.92 -28.39 -8.86
N HIS A 886 -41.59 -28.53 -8.92
CA HIS A 886 -40.87 -29.78 -8.71
C HIS A 886 -41.14 -30.37 -7.32
N GLN A 887 -41.06 -29.58 -6.24
CA GLN A 887 -41.36 -30.08 -4.89
C GLN A 887 -42.80 -30.56 -4.75
N ARG A 888 -43.75 -29.88 -5.40
CA ARG A 888 -45.17 -30.22 -5.31
C ARG A 888 -45.51 -31.46 -6.15
N VAL A 889 -44.95 -31.58 -7.34
CA VAL A 889 -45.06 -32.79 -8.19
C VAL A 889 -44.36 -33.97 -7.54
N LYS A 890 -43.15 -33.77 -7.00
CA LYS A 890 -42.40 -34.79 -6.27
C LYS A 890 -43.14 -35.31 -5.05
N LYS A 891 -43.83 -34.45 -4.30
CA LYS A 891 -44.70 -34.89 -3.19
C LYS A 891 -45.82 -35.83 -3.65
N HIS A 892 -46.40 -35.58 -4.82
CA HIS A 892 -47.41 -36.48 -5.40
C HIS A 892 -46.82 -37.82 -5.85
N ALA A 893 -45.59 -37.82 -6.38
CA ALA A 893 -44.84 -39.03 -6.73
C ALA A 893 -44.44 -39.85 -5.49
N ASP A 894 -43.88 -39.20 -4.46
CA ASP A 894 -43.48 -39.81 -3.18
C ASP A 894 -44.68 -40.44 -2.46
N ASN A 895 -45.86 -39.78 -2.49
CA ASN A 895 -47.09 -40.37 -1.93
C ASN A 895 -47.51 -41.66 -2.66
N ILE A 896 -47.28 -41.75 -3.97
CA ILE A 896 -47.62 -42.95 -4.76
C ILE A 896 -46.66 -44.09 -4.41
N THR A 897 -45.37 -43.81 -4.27
CA THR A 897 -44.38 -44.82 -3.87
C THR A 897 -44.57 -45.27 -2.42
N GLU A 898 -44.97 -44.37 -1.51
CA GLU A 898 -45.38 -44.72 -0.13
C GLU A 898 -46.65 -45.59 -0.09
N THR A 899 -47.63 -45.35 -0.97
CA THR A 899 -48.81 -46.25 -1.05
C THR A 899 -48.46 -47.65 -1.53
N VAL A 900 -47.46 -47.82 -2.41
CA VAL A 900 -46.93 -49.14 -2.81
C VAL A 900 -46.23 -49.81 -1.64
N ALA A 901 -45.42 -49.07 -0.88
CA ALA A 901 -44.75 -49.59 0.31
C ALA A 901 -45.77 -50.03 1.38
N HIS A 902 -46.85 -49.28 1.57
CA HIS A 902 -47.94 -49.64 2.49
C HIS A 902 -48.80 -50.83 2.02
N GLU A 903 -49.01 -51.00 0.70
CA GLU A 903 -49.67 -52.18 0.13
C GLU A 903 -48.79 -53.44 0.26
N LEU A 904 -47.46 -53.29 0.17
CA LEU A 904 -46.48 -54.38 0.40
C LEU A 904 -46.40 -54.78 1.89
N VAL A 905 -46.40 -53.82 2.81
CA VAL A 905 -46.42 -54.10 4.27
C VAL A 905 -47.72 -54.82 4.68
N LYS A 906 -48.87 -54.47 4.10
CA LYS A 906 -50.13 -55.21 4.34
C LYS A 906 -50.13 -56.63 3.77
N HIS A 907 -49.30 -56.92 2.76
CA HIS A 907 -49.14 -58.29 2.26
C HIS A 907 -48.13 -59.09 3.08
N GLN A 908 -47.11 -58.45 3.68
CA GLN A 908 -46.19 -59.09 4.62
C GLN A 908 -46.84 -59.35 6.00
N ASP A 909 -47.64 -58.43 6.52
CA ASP A 909 -48.36 -58.60 7.80
C ASP A 909 -49.40 -59.73 7.76
N ASN A 910 -49.88 -60.15 6.58
CA ASN A 910 -50.77 -61.31 6.42
C ASN A 910 -50.03 -62.66 6.32
N GLU A 911 -48.72 -62.68 6.04
CA GLU A 911 -47.91 -63.92 6.05
C GLU A 911 -47.16 -64.13 7.37
N ASP A 912 -46.86 -63.07 8.13
CA ASP A 912 -46.16 -63.16 9.42
C ASP A 912 -47.07 -63.39 10.65
N ASP A 913 -48.41 -63.27 10.51
CA ASP A 913 -49.38 -63.58 11.57
C ASP A 913 -49.49 -65.09 11.91
N LEU A 914 -48.68 -65.95 11.28
CA LEU A 914 -48.55 -67.38 11.61
C LEU A 914 -47.24 -67.74 12.33
N ARG A 915 -46.34 -66.79 12.62
CA ARG A 915 -45.07 -67.12 13.29
C ARG A 915 -44.65 -66.10 14.37
N ARG A 916 -44.95 -66.52 15.60
CA ARG A 916 -44.17 -66.39 16.85
C ARG A 916 -44.45 -65.18 17.75
N ASP A 917 -45.20 -65.47 18.80
CA ASP A 917 -44.89 -65.01 20.15
C ASP A 917 -43.46 -65.44 20.54
N TYR A 918 -42.62 -64.51 21.00
CA TYR A 918 -41.86 -64.53 22.26
C TYR A 918 -40.73 -63.47 22.26
N TYR A 919 -40.99 -62.39 23.03
CA TYR A 919 -40.11 -61.61 23.92
C TYR A 919 -38.69 -61.14 23.51
N ASP A 920 -38.57 -59.79 23.47
CA ASP A 920 -37.66 -58.89 24.20
C ASP A 920 -36.13 -59.10 24.22
N ALA A 921 -35.38 -58.14 23.61
CA ALA A 921 -34.36 -57.28 24.27
C ALA A 921 -33.64 -56.33 23.27
N PRO A 922 -33.13 -55.14 23.71
CA PRO A 922 -32.70 -54.01 22.87
C PRO A 922 -31.18 -54.00 22.52
N PRO A 923 -30.70 -53.07 21.66
CA PRO A 923 -29.62 -53.34 20.69
C PRO A 923 -28.22 -52.93 21.14
N GLN A 924 -27.19 -53.59 20.58
CA GLN A 924 -25.82 -53.09 20.54
C GLN A 924 -25.21 -53.21 19.14
N VAL A 925 -24.86 -52.03 18.61
CA VAL A 925 -23.78 -51.64 17.68
C VAL A 925 -22.94 -52.76 17.07
N THR A 926 -22.83 -52.79 15.73
CA THR A 926 -21.54 -52.75 15.00
C THR A 926 -21.73 -52.61 13.49
N THR A 927 -20.86 -51.79 12.90
CA THR A 927 -20.65 -51.53 11.48
C THR A 927 -19.92 -52.69 10.78
N ALA A 928 -20.42 -53.18 9.64
CA ALA A 928 -19.59 -53.73 8.55
C ALA A 928 -20.40 -54.00 7.26
N ASN A 929 -19.91 -53.40 6.17
CA ASN A 929 -19.81 -53.87 4.78
C ASN A 929 -20.90 -54.71 4.09
N TYR A 930 -21.28 -54.14 2.93
CA TYR A 930 -22.02 -54.67 1.79
C TYR A 930 -21.59 -56.05 1.27
N ASN A 931 -22.59 -56.68 0.64
CA ASN A 931 -22.57 -57.72 -0.40
C ASN A 931 -22.92 -59.13 0.06
N ASN A 932 -24.21 -59.44 0.01
CA ASN A 932 -24.67 -60.66 -0.66
C ASN A 932 -26.10 -60.48 -1.18
N ALA A 933 -26.26 -60.83 -2.44
CA ALA A 933 -27.48 -60.82 -3.21
C ALA A 933 -28.53 -61.78 -2.62
N ASN A 934 -29.75 -61.27 -2.49
CA ASN A 934 -30.98 -61.97 -2.84
C ASN A 934 -31.98 -60.86 -3.22
N GLU A 935 -32.05 -60.56 -4.52
CA GLU A 935 -33.08 -59.70 -5.10
C GLU A 935 -34.44 -60.35 -4.87
N THR A 936 -35.16 -59.91 -3.84
CA THR A 936 -36.62 -59.98 -3.84
C THR A 936 -37.10 -59.01 -4.92
N GLU A 937 -37.62 -59.52 -6.04
CA GLU A 937 -38.30 -58.71 -7.06
C GLU A 937 -39.42 -57.89 -6.40
N ILE A 938 -39.14 -56.60 -6.17
CA ILE A 938 -40.13 -55.63 -5.67
C ILE A 938 -41.17 -55.47 -6.78
N ALA A 939 -42.45 -55.69 -6.48
CA ALA A 939 -43.55 -55.44 -7.42
C ALA A 939 -43.68 -53.92 -7.67
N GLN A 940 -42.87 -53.40 -8.59
CA GLN A 940 -42.99 -52.02 -9.07
C GLN A 940 -44.20 -51.90 -10.01
N TYR A 941 -44.91 -50.77 -9.94
CA TYR A 941 -45.92 -50.48 -10.95
C TYR A 941 -45.30 -50.50 -12.35
N THR A 942 -46.06 -50.99 -13.33
CA THR A 942 -45.68 -50.83 -14.73
C THR A 942 -45.72 -49.35 -15.11
N PHE A 943 -44.94 -48.96 -16.13
CA PHE A 943 -44.88 -47.58 -16.66
C PHE A 943 -46.27 -46.94 -16.81
N GLU A 944 -47.22 -47.69 -17.38
CA GLU A 944 -48.60 -47.25 -17.57
C GLU A 944 -49.37 -47.04 -16.27
N GLN A 945 -49.27 -48.00 -15.34
CA GLN A 945 -49.98 -47.93 -14.06
C GLN A 945 -49.50 -46.74 -13.21
N TYR A 946 -48.20 -46.46 -13.21
CA TYR A 946 -47.64 -45.32 -12.49
C TYR A 946 -48.10 -43.99 -13.09
N ARG A 947 -48.04 -43.86 -14.43
CA ARG A 947 -48.48 -42.66 -15.15
C ARG A 947 -49.95 -42.33 -14.86
N VAL A 948 -50.84 -43.32 -14.90
CA VAL A 948 -52.28 -43.14 -14.61
C VAL A 948 -52.52 -42.67 -13.17
N LYS A 949 -51.85 -43.28 -12.18
CA LYS A 949 -51.97 -42.87 -10.77
C LYS A 949 -51.45 -41.44 -10.52
N LEU A 950 -50.34 -41.07 -11.18
CA LEU A 950 -49.77 -39.73 -11.09
C LEU A 950 -50.71 -38.66 -11.68
N ILE A 951 -51.35 -38.96 -12.83
CA ILE A 951 -52.36 -38.07 -13.44
C ILE A 951 -53.53 -37.83 -12.49
N VAL A 952 -54.10 -38.88 -11.88
CA VAL A 952 -55.22 -38.76 -10.94
C VAL A 952 -54.82 -37.94 -9.71
N SER A 953 -53.61 -38.15 -9.18
CA SER A 953 -53.10 -37.39 -8.04
C SER A 953 -52.94 -35.90 -8.35
N ILE A 954 -52.40 -35.56 -9.52
CA ILE A 954 -52.20 -34.18 -9.96
C ILE A 954 -53.54 -33.47 -10.24
N LEU A 955 -54.52 -34.16 -10.83
CA LEU A 955 -55.85 -33.59 -11.11
C LEU A 955 -56.60 -33.16 -9.84
N ASN A 956 -56.29 -33.76 -8.69
CA ASN A 956 -56.86 -33.38 -7.40
C ASN A 956 -56.21 -32.12 -6.79
N ASP A 957 -55.15 -31.57 -7.39
CA ASP A 957 -54.47 -30.35 -6.95
C ASP A 957 -54.93 -29.13 -7.77
N ASN A 958 -55.93 -28.40 -7.24
CA ASN A 958 -56.54 -27.22 -7.88
C ASN A 958 -55.54 -26.09 -8.19
N VAL A 959 -54.42 -26.03 -7.47
CA VAL A 959 -53.39 -25.00 -7.68
C VAL A 959 -52.47 -25.39 -8.84
N LEU A 960 -52.13 -26.67 -8.94
CA LEU A 960 -51.27 -27.18 -10.01
C LEU A 960 -52.01 -27.16 -11.35
N THR A 961 -53.27 -27.63 -11.36
CA THR A 961 -54.12 -27.67 -12.57
C THR A 961 -54.43 -26.29 -13.15
N GLY A 962 -54.54 -25.25 -12.31
CA GLY A 962 -54.74 -23.87 -12.78
C GLY A 962 -53.46 -23.17 -13.27
N ALA A 963 -52.28 -23.68 -12.92
CA ALA A 963 -50.99 -23.07 -13.26
C ALA A 963 -50.30 -23.74 -14.46
N ILE A 964 -50.64 -24.99 -14.79
CA ILE A 964 -49.99 -25.74 -15.88
C ILE A 964 -50.50 -25.25 -17.24
N CYS A 965 -49.56 -24.90 -18.12
CA CYS A 965 -49.80 -24.70 -19.55
C CYS A 965 -48.63 -25.31 -20.34
N GLN A 966 -48.83 -25.54 -21.64
CA GLN A 966 -47.81 -26.12 -22.53
C GLN A 966 -46.41 -25.48 -22.40
N HIS A 967 -46.33 -24.15 -22.28
CA HIS A 967 -45.05 -23.43 -22.10
C HIS A 967 -44.38 -23.77 -20.76
N ILE A 968 -45.16 -23.94 -19.68
CA ILE A 968 -44.65 -24.29 -18.36
C ILE A 968 -44.19 -25.75 -18.33
N VAL A 969 -44.90 -26.65 -18.99
CA VAL A 969 -44.48 -28.06 -19.13
C VAL A 969 -43.15 -28.15 -19.89
N HIS A 970 -42.99 -27.39 -20.97
CA HIS A 970 -41.75 -27.34 -21.74
C HIS A 970 -40.58 -26.71 -20.95
N SER A 971 -40.82 -25.61 -20.23
CA SER A 971 -39.80 -25.01 -19.35
C SER A 971 -39.37 -25.98 -18.24
N TYR A 972 -40.34 -26.67 -17.63
CA TYR A 972 -40.10 -27.65 -16.57
C TYR A 972 -39.33 -28.87 -17.09
N SER A 973 -39.65 -29.39 -18.28
CA SER A 973 -38.90 -30.51 -18.90
C SER A 973 -37.47 -30.11 -19.22
N THR A 974 -37.25 -28.89 -19.73
CA THR A 974 -35.91 -28.37 -20.04
C THR A 974 -35.05 -28.24 -18.78
N ASP A 975 -35.61 -27.73 -17.67
CA ASP A 975 -34.88 -27.63 -16.39
C ASP A 975 -34.61 -28.99 -15.73
N LEU A 976 -35.55 -29.95 -15.83
CA LEU A 976 -35.36 -31.33 -15.39
C LEU A 976 -34.23 -32.03 -16.14
N ILE A 977 -34.21 -31.92 -17.47
CA ILE A 977 -33.14 -32.49 -18.31
C ILE A 977 -31.81 -31.84 -17.99
N ARG A 978 -31.76 -30.51 -17.85
CA ARG A 978 -30.53 -29.80 -17.46
C ARG A 978 -29.96 -30.36 -16.16
N THR A 979 -30.80 -30.54 -15.14
CA THR A 979 -30.40 -31.09 -13.84
C THR A 979 -29.93 -32.54 -13.94
N PHE A 980 -30.63 -33.36 -14.73
CA PHE A 980 -30.29 -34.77 -14.92
C PHE A 980 -28.98 -34.95 -15.71
N CYS A 981 -28.79 -34.16 -16.77
CA CYS A 981 -27.59 -34.21 -17.60
C CYS A 981 -26.35 -33.62 -16.90
N SER A 982 -26.50 -32.59 -16.07
CA SER A 982 -25.36 -32.03 -15.30
C SER A 982 -24.74 -33.03 -14.33
N ILE A 983 -25.53 -33.98 -13.82
CA ILE A 983 -25.03 -35.07 -12.96
C ILE A 983 -24.24 -36.12 -13.79
N ALA A 984 -24.59 -36.27 -15.07
CA ALA A 984 -23.97 -37.24 -15.97
C ALA A 984 -22.68 -36.74 -16.65
N GLU A 985 -22.36 -35.45 -16.56
CA GLU A 985 -21.34 -34.77 -17.37
C GLU A 985 -19.87 -34.90 -16.94
N ASN A 986 -19.56 -35.71 -15.91
CA ASN A 986 -18.19 -35.92 -15.40
C ASN A 986 -17.12 -36.40 -16.42
N ASN A 987 -17.44 -36.59 -17.71
CA ASN A 987 -16.56 -37.17 -18.72
C ASN A 987 -16.50 -36.41 -20.07
N PHE A 988 -16.98 -35.17 -20.17
CA PHE A 988 -16.96 -34.44 -21.45
C PHE A 988 -16.58 -32.95 -21.27
N ASP A 989 -15.34 -32.58 -21.60
CA ASP A 989 -14.85 -31.18 -21.64
C ASP A 989 -15.54 -30.37 -22.75
N TYR A 990 -16.41 -29.39 -22.43
CA TYR A 990 -17.20 -28.69 -23.47
C TYR A 990 -17.47 -27.19 -23.30
N ASP A 991 -17.58 -26.59 -24.49
CA ASP A 991 -18.28 -25.36 -24.85
C ASP A 991 -19.74 -25.31 -24.34
N LEU A 992 -20.07 -24.25 -23.61
CA LEU A 992 -21.40 -24.01 -22.99
C LEU A 992 -22.57 -23.95 -23.98
N THR A 993 -22.32 -23.58 -25.24
CA THR A 993 -23.36 -23.38 -26.26
C THR A 993 -23.93 -24.69 -26.79
N GLN A 994 -23.12 -25.74 -26.91
CA GLN A 994 -23.55 -27.04 -27.43
C GLN A 994 -24.40 -27.82 -26.39
N CYS A 995 -24.06 -27.74 -25.10
CA CYS A 995 -24.85 -28.34 -24.04
C CYS A 995 -26.28 -27.75 -23.99
N GLN A 996 -26.42 -26.45 -24.23
CA GLN A 996 -27.74 -25.80 -24.24
C GLN A 996 -28.63 -26.28 -25.40
N GLN A 997 -28.06 -26.49 -26.59
CA GLN A 997 -28.80 -27.03 -27.75
C GLN A 997 -29.22 -28.49 -27.54
N ALA A 998 -28.35 -29.30 -26.90
CA ALA A 998 -28.64 -30.70 -26.61
C ALA A 998 -29.78 -30.85 -25.57
N VAL A 999 -29.77 -30.01 -24.53
CA VAL A 999 -30.84 -30.00 -23.50
C VAL A 999 -32.19 -29.63 -24.11
N ASP A 1000 -32.25 -28.60 -24.97
CA ASP A 1000 -33.49 -28.20 -25.65
C ASP A 1000 -34.00 -29.31 -26.58
N PHE A 1001 -33.11 -29.94 -27.36
CA PHE A 1001 -33.47 -31.05 -28.23
C PHE A 1001 -34.11 -32.22 -27.49
N VAL A 1002 -33.49 -32.69 -26.38
CA VAL A 1002 -34.03 -33.80 -25.59
C VAL A 1002 -35.37 -33.42 -24.95
N SER A 1003 -35.55 -32.14 -24.59
CA SER A 1003 -36.82 -31.61 -24.06
C SER A 1003 -37.94 -31.73 -25.07
N ARG A 1004 -37.69 -31.36 -26.34
CA ARG A 1004 -38.66 -31.51 -27.43
C ARG A 1004 -38.93 -32.98 -27.77
N TRP A 1005 -37.90 -33.83 -27.74
CA TRP A 1005 -38.05 -35.27 -27.96
C TRP A 1005 -38.94 -35.94 -26.90
N LEU A 1006 -38.82 -35.56 -25.62
CA LEU A 1006 -39.66 -36.11 -24.54
C LEU A 1006 -41.14 -35.76 -24.67
N LEU A 1007 -41.45 -34.66 -25.35
CA LEU A 1007 -42.83 -34.23 -25.59
C LEU A 1007 -43.48 -34.92 -26.81
N LEU A 1008 -42.72 -35.67 -27.62
CA LEU A 1008 -43.25 -36.51 -28.70
C LEU A 1008 -44.00 -37.74 -28.16
N ILE A 1009 -44.96 -38.26 -28.93
CA ILE A 1009 -45.85 -39.36 -28.52
C ILE A 1009 -45.64 -40.55 -29.47
N ASP A 1010 -45.51 -41.75 -28.92
CA ASP A 1010 -45.49 -42.99 -29.70
C ASP A 1010 -46.92 -43.45 -30.06
N ASP A 1011 -47.10 -44.18 -31.17
CA ASP A 1011 -48.42 -44.55 -31.69
C ASP A 1011 -49.30 -45.33 -30.70
N LYS A 1012 -48.68 -46.06 -29.76
CA LYS A 1012 -49.38 -46.80 -28.70
C LYS A 1012 -50.01 -45.89 -27.65
N ASP A 1013 -49.44 -44.70 -27.42
CA ASP A 1013 -49.88 -43.73 -26.42
C ASP A 1013 -50.84 -42.68 -26.98
N ARG A 1014 -50.97 -42.61 -28.30
CA ARG A 1014 -51.83 -41.62 -28.98
C ARG A 1014 -53.31 -41.79 -28.62
N GLN A 1015 -53.76 -43.05 -28.54
CA GLN A 1015 -55.13 -43.38 -28.09
C GLN A 1015 -55.36 -43.09 -26.61
N SER A 1016 -54.32 -43.18 -25.77
CA SER A 1016 -54.45 -42.87 -24.34
C SER A 1016 -54.53 -41.37 -24.10
N LEU A 1017 -53.70 -40.54 -24.77
CA LEU A 1017 -53.77 -39.08 -24.67
C LEU A 1017 -55.13 -38.52 -25.09
N GLU A 1018 -55.71 -39.01 -26.19
CA GLU A 1018 -57.01 -38.52 -26.70
C GLU A 1018 -58.18 -38.77 -25.74
N SER A 1019 -58.03 -39.71 -24.79
CA SER A 1019 -59.04 -40.05 -23.80
C SER A 1019 -59.05 -39.17 -22.53
N TYR A 1020 -58.03 -38.31 -22.31
CA TYR A 1020 -57.90 -37.50 -21.08
C TYR A 1020 -58.34 -36.03 -21.26
N PRO A 1021 -59.01 -35.42 -20.25
CA PRO A 1021 -59.56 -34.06 -20.37
C PRO A 1021 -58.51 -32.94 -20.30
N ASN A 1022 -57.37 -33.14 -19.62
CA ASN A 1022 -56.28 -32.17 -19.55
C ASN A 1022 -54.99 -32.76 -20.14
N LYS A 1023 -54.70 -32.36 -21.39
CA LYS A 1023 -53.54 -32.84 -22.15
C LYS A 1023 -52.20 -32.41 -21.54
N ASP A 1024 -52.14 -31.21 -20.95
CA ASP A 1024 -50.90 -30.68 -20.37
C ASP A 1024 -50.50 -31.44 -19.10
N VAL A 1025 -51.48 -31.87 -18.29
CA VAL A 1025 -51.24 -32.75 -17.12
C VAL A 1025 -50.76 -34.12 -17.56
N TRP A 1026 -51.31 -34.66 -18.66
CA TRP A 1026 -50.83 -35.92 -19.23
C TRP A 1026 -49.37 -35.81 -19.68
N HIS A 1027 -49.01 -34.73 -20.38
CA HIS A 1027 -47.62 -34.48 -20.80
C HIS A 1027 -46.67 -34.34 -19.60
N LEU A 1028 -47.07 -33.62 -18.55
CA LEU A 1028 -46.28 -33.49 -17.32
C LEU A 1028 -46.04 -34.85 -16.64
N ALA A 1029 -47.10 -35.66 -16.50
CA ALA A 1029 -46.98 -36.99 -15.92
C ALA A 1029 -46.11 -37.91 -16.78
N ASN A 1030 -46.23 -37.84 -18.10
CA ASN A 1030 -45.40 -38.62 -19.03
C ASN A 1030 -43.91 -38.28 -18.90
N VAL A 1031 -43.56 -36.98 -18.81
CA VAL A 1031 -42.19 -36.53 -18.58
C VAL A 1031 -41.67 -37.11 -17.25
N CYS A 1032 -42.42 -37.00 -16.16
CA CYS A 1032 -42.02 -37.53 -14.86
C CYS A 1032 -41.83 -39.06 -14.86
N THR A 1033 -42.75 -39.81 -15.46
CA THR A 1033 -42.64 -41.28 -15.55
C THR A 1033 -41.42 -41.71 -16.38
N SER A 1034 -41.08 -40.99 -17.45
CA SER A 1034 -39.88 -41.27 -18.24
C SER A 1034 -38.58 -41.06 -17.46
N PHE A 1035 -38.51 -40.11 -16.53
CA PHE A 1035 -37.34 -39.96 -15.65
C PHE A 1035 -37.20 -41.08 -14.62
N GLU A 1036 -38.28 -41.80 -14.31
CA GLU A 1036 -38.26 -42.88 -13.31
C GLU A 1036 -37.96 -44.25 -13.94
N TYR A 1037 -38.49 -44.50 -15.14
CA TYR A 1037 -38.40 -45.81 -15.80
C TYR A 1037 -37.55 -45.83 -17.08
N GLU A 1038 -37.18 -44.68 -17.66
CA GLU A 1038 -36.48 -44.58 -18.96
C GLU A 1038 -35.17 -43.75 -18.89
N GLN A 1039 -34.48 -43.76 -17.74
CA GLN A 1039 -33.23 -43.00 -17.51
C GLN A 1039 -32.13 -43.31 -18.53
N ASN A 1040 -31.94 -44.58 -18.88
CA ASN A 1040 -30.93 -45.00 -19.87
C ASN A 1040 -31.23 -44.45 -21.27
N ASP A 1041 -32.52 -44.33 -21.62
CA ASP A 1041 -32.94 -43.80 -22.91
C ASP A 1041 -32.72 -42.28 -23.00
N LEU A 1042 -32.92 -41.56 -21.89
CA LEU A 1042 -32.64 -40.13 -21.77
C LEU A 1042 -31.15 -39.82 -21.95
N ILE A 1043 -30.28 -40.55 -21.23
CA ILE A 1043 -28.82 -40.40 -21.35
C ILE A 1043 -28.35 -40.75 -22.77
N SER A 1044 -28.94 -41.81 -23.35
CA SER A 1044 -28.64 -42.25 -24.72
C SER A 1044 -29.00 -41.16 -25.74
N MET A 1045 -30.19 -40.59 -25.68
CA MET A 1045 -30.60 -39.52 -26.61
C MET A 1045 -29.79 -38.23 -26.44
N TYR A 1046 -29.48 -37.84 -25.20
CA TYR A 1046 -28.62 -36.68 -24.91
C TYR A 1046 -27.24 -36.83 -25.53
N SER A 1047 -26.62 -38.00 -25.34
CA SER A 1047 -25.29 -38.30 -25.86
C SER A 1047 -25.29 -38.47 -27.37
N ALA A 1048 -26.33 -39.09 -27.95
CA ALA A 1048 -26.48 -39.27 -29.39
C ALA A 1048 -26.55 -37.93 -30.13
N PHE A 1049 -27.28 -36.95 -29.60
CA PHE A 1049 -27.34 -35.61 -30.19
C PHE A 1049 -25.98 -34.92 -30.16
N ARG A 1050 -25.26 -34.97 -29.03
CA ARG A 1050 -23.92 -34.37 -28.91
C ARG A 1050 -22.94 -34.97 -29.91
N ILE A 1051 -22.97 -36.29 -30.06
CA ILE A 1051 -22.15 -36.99 -31.05
C ILE A 1051 -22.50 -36.54 -32.47
N ILE A 1052 -23.78 -36.43 -32.83
CA ILE A 1052 -24.20 -35.93 -34.15
C ILE A 1052 -23.78 -34.47 -34.38
N SER A 1053 -23.88 -33.62 -33.36
CA SER A 1053 -23.48 -32.21 -33.45
C SER A 1053 -21.97 -32.03 -33.72
N LEU A 1054 -21.14 -32.94 -33.19
CA LEU A 1054 -19.70 -33.00 -33.48
C LEU A 1054 -19.42 -33.51 -34.90
N ILE A 1055 -20.22 -34.48 -35.36
CA ILE A 1055 -20.03 -35.18 -36.63
C ILE A 1055 -20.46 -34.34 -37.84
N SER A 1056 -21.48 -33.48 -37.71
CA SER A 1056 -21.98 -32.64 -38.79
C SER A 1056 -22.27 -31.21 -38.31
N PRO A 1057 -21.23 -30.39 -38.07
CA PRO A 1057 -21.40 -28.99 -37.67
C PRO A 1057 -22.04 -28.10 -38.75
N ALA A 1058 -22.10 -28.58 -40.01
CA ALA A 1058 -22.62 -27.83 -41.16
C ALA A 1058 -24.16 -27.73 -41.22
N ASN A 1059 -24.90 -28.56 -40.47
CA ASN A 1059 -26.37 -28.51 -40.41
C ASN A 1059 -26.82 -27.90 -39.07
N SER A 1060 -26.61 -26.59 -38.90
CA SER A 1060 -26.85 -25.86 -37.65
C SER A 1060 -28.32 -25.65 -37.26
N SER A 1061 -29.29 -26.28 -37.95
CA SER A 1061 -30.70 -26.29 -37.55
C SER A 1061 -31.24 -27.72 -37.57
N HIS A 1062 -31.15 -28.38 -36.41
CA HIS A 1062 -31.79 -29.68 -36.18
C HIS A 1062 -33.33 -29.58 -36.04
N ASP A 1063 -33.90 -28.38 -36.18
CA ASP A 1063 -35.35 -28.12 -36.11
C ASP A 1063 -36.13 -28.86 -37.19
N HIS A 1064 -35.57 -29.00 -38.41
CA HIS A 1064 -36.18 -29.70 -39.53
C HIS A 1064 -36.45 -31.20 -39.28
N LEU A 1065 -35.82 -31.78 -38.26
CA LEU A 1065 -36.04 -33.18 -37.89
C LEU A 1065 -37.39 -33.40 -37.22
N PHE A 1066 -38.02 -32.36 -36.65
CA PHE A 1066 -39.33 -32.43 -36.02
C PHE A 1066 -40.49 -32.09 -36.98
N ASP A 1067 -40.20 -31.64 -38.20
CA ASP A 1067 -41.19 -31.15 -39.18
C ASP A 1067 -41.87 -32.27 -40.02
N GLU A 1068 -41.45 -33.53 -39.87
CA GLU A 1068 -42.08 -34.66 -40.60
C GLU A 1068 -43.45 -35.05 -40.02
N GLU A 1069 -44.46 -35.21 -40.88
CA GLU A 1069 -45.78 -35.73 -40.49
C GLU A 1069 -45.63 -37.14 -39.85
N HIS A 1070 -46.17 -37.29 -38.63
CA HIS A 1070 -46.13 -38.52 -37.82
C HIS A 1070 -44.75 -38.96 -37.33
N ILE A 1071 -43.98 -38.04 -36.72
CA ILE A 1071 -42.75 -38.40 -36.01
C ILE A 1071 -43.04 -38.88 -34.58
N THR A 1072 -42.46 -40.02 -34.20
CA THR A 1072 -42.60 -40.65 -32.88
C THR A 1072 -41.25 -40.69 -32.14
N ARG A 1073 -41.26 -40.90 -30.82
CA ARG A 1073 -40.02 -41.00 -30.00
C ARG A 1073 -39.13 -42.13 -30.50
N SER A 1074 -39.75 -43.25 -30.86
CA SER A 1074 -39.11 -44.45 -31.42
C SER A 1074 -38.47 -44.22 -32.79
N LYS A 1075 -39.15 -43.55 -33.72
CA LYS A 1075 -38.66 -43.29 -35.08
C LYS A 1075 -37.48 -42.32 -35.12
N LEU A 1076 -37.48 -41.28 -34.28
CA LEU A 1076 -36.36 -40.33 -34.17
C LEU A 1076 -35.10 -41.02 -33.61
N ARG A 1077 -35.28 -41.87 -32.61
CA ARG A 1077 -34.20 -42.66 -32.00
C ARG A 1077 -33.54 -43.59 -33.02
N GLU A 1078 -34.34 -44.25 -33.86
CA GLU A 1078 -33.86 -45.14 -34.94
C GLU A 1078 -33.05 -44.37 -35.99
N LYS A 1079 -33.54 -43.20 -36.43
CA LYS A 1079 -32.80 -42.34 -37.37
C LYS A 1079 -31.44 -41.90 -36.82
N PHE A 1080 -31.40 -41.46 -35.57
CA PHE A 1080 -30.16 -41.01 -34.92
C PHE A 1080 -29.13 -42.14 -34.86
N PHE A 1081 -29.58 -43.37 -34.55
CA PHE A 1081 -28.70 -44.52 -34.59
C PHE A 1081 -28.13 -44.79 -35.98
N TYR A 1082 -28.96 -44.80 -37.03
CA TYR A 1082 -28.49 -45.01 -38.39
C TYR A 1082 -27.48 -43.94 -38.84
N SER A 1083 -27.73 -42.68 -38.49
CA SER A 1083 -26.79 -41.59 -38.80
C SER A 1083 -25.44 -41.77 -38.12
N ILE A 1084 -25.42 -42.11 -36.83
CA ILE A 1084 -24.17 -42.34 -36.08
C ILE A 1084 -23.47 -43.61 -36.59
N PHE A 1085 -24.22 -44.69 -36.84
CA PHE A 1085 -23.67 -45.95 -37.35
C PHE A 1085 -23.06 -45.81 -38.75
N ASN A 1086 -23.77 -45.17 -39.69
CA ASN A 1086 -23.27 -44.95 -41.04
C ASN A 1086 -22.02 -44.07 -41.05
N TYR A 1087 -21.99 -43.00 -40.24
CA TYR A 1087 -20.81 -42.17 -40.08
C TYR A 1087 -19.61 -42.96 -39.57
N LEU A 1088 -19.80 -43.73 -38.49
CA LEU A 1088 -18.75 -44.56 -37.92
C LEU A 1088 -18.22 -45.60 -38.90
N TRP A 1089 -19.11 -46.26 -39.64
CA TRP A 1089 -18.74 -47.26 -40.64
C TRP A 1089 -18.02 -46.64 -41.85
N GLU A 1090 -18.47 -45.48 -42.34
CA GLU A 1090 -17.78 -44.76 -43.41
C GLU A 1090 -16.38 -44.29 -42.99
N ASN A 1091 -16.22 -43.75 -41.78
CA ASN A 1091 -14.90 -43.33 -41.28
C ASN A 1091 -13.96 -44.50 -41.08
N LEU A 1092 -14.44 -45.62 -40.54
CA LEU A 1092 -13.65 -46.84 -40.41
C LEU A 1092 -13.19 -47.36 -41.78
N ASN A 1093 -14.00 -47.21 -42.84
CA ASN A 1093 -13.59 -47.54 -44.21
C ASN A 1093 -12.63 -46.51 -44.84
N ARG A 1094 -12.64 -45.24 -44.40
CA ARG A 1094 -11.83 -44.14 -44.96
C ARG A 1094 -10.50 -43.91 -44.24
N LEU A 1095 -10.16 -44.68 -43.20
CA LEU A 1095 -8.97 -44.56 -42.33
C LEU A 1095 -7.68 -44.13 -43.06
N ASN A 1096 -7.49 -42.81 -43.18
CA ASN A 1096 -6.28 -42.13 -43.69
C ASN A 1096 -5.89 -40.93 -42.83
N THR A 1097 -6.56 -40.69 -41.69
CA THR A 1097 -6.35 -39.50 -40.83
C THR A 1097 -6.38 -39.91 -39.35
N ASN A 1098 -5.46 -39.36 -38.55
CA ASN A 1098 -5.26 -39.58 -37.10
C ASN A 1098 -6.42 -39.03 -36.24
N ASP A 1099 -7.67 -39.23 -36.66
CA ASP A 1099 -8.83 -38.66 -35.98
C ASP A 1099 -9.43 -39.71 -35.04
N ASP A 1100 -9.11 -39.59 -33.75
CA ASP A 1100 -9.57 -40.47 -32.65
C ASP A 1100 -11.08 -40.33 -32.34
N THR A 1101 -11.79 -39.50 -33.12
CA THR A 1101 -13.21 -39.15 -32.95
C THR A 1101 -14.15 -40.36 -33.06
N TRP A 1102 -13.80 -41.39 -33.85
CA TRP A 1102 -14.62 -42.61 -33.99
C TRP A 1102 -14.65 -43.47 -32.71
N ILE A 1103 -13.66 -43.34 -31.83
CA ILE A 1103 -13.51 -44.14 -30.60
C ILE A 1103 -14.56 -43.73 -29.57
N TYR A 1104 -14.72 -42.42 -29.38
CA TYR A 1104 -15.76 -41.85 -28.51
C TYR A 1104 -17.17 -42.23 -28.98
N ALA A 1105 -17.40 -42.21 -30.30
CA ALA A 1105 -18.67 -42.61 -30.88
C ALA A 1105 -18.89 -44.14 -30.84
N TYR A 1106 -17.84 -44.97 -30.93
CA TYR A 1106 -17.93 -46.42 -30.74
C TYR A 1106 -18.19 -46.81 -29.28
N THR A 1107 -17.50 -46.19 -28.31
CA THR A 1107 -17.76 -46.43 -26.87
C THR A 1107 -19.19 -46.07 -26.49
N PHE A 1108 -19.76 -45.04 -27.11
CA PHE A 1108 -21.17 -44.72 -26.95
C PHE A 1108 -22.09 -45.83 -27.46
N ILE A 1109 -21.88 -46.31 -28.70
CA ILE A 1109 -22.69 -47.43 -29.25
C ILE A 1109 -22.52 -48.69 -28.39
N SER A 1110 -21.30 -49.03 -27.96
CA SER A 1110 -21.07 -50.27 -27.20
C SER A 1110 -21.70 -50.23 -25.80
N LYS A 1111 -21.75 -49.05 -25.16
CA LYS A 1111 -22.27 -48.87 -23.79
C LYS A 1111 -23.78 -48.64 -23.72
N TYR A 1112 -24.37 -47.91 -24.66
CA TYR A 1112 -25.78 -47.47 -24.60
C TYR A 1112 -26.71 -48.09 -25.65
N TYR A 1113 -26.18 -48.89 -26.57
CA TYR A 1113 -26.98 -49.59 -27.58
C TYR A 1113 -27.33 -51.07 -27.31
N PRO A 1114 -27.53 -51.55 -26.06
CA PRO A 1114 -28.19 -52.83 -25.81
C PRO A 1114 -29.66 -52.66 -25.40
N SER A 1115 -30.35 -51.56 -25.76
CA SER A 1115 -31.82 -51.55 -25.59
C SER A 1115 -32.42 -52.50 -26.64
N GLU A 1116 -32.88 -53.68 -26.19
CA GLU A 1116 -33.55 -54.65 -27.08
C GLU A 1116 -34.75 -54.01 -27.83
N LYS A 1117 -35.27 -52.87 -27.36
CA LYS A 1117 -36.37 -52.10 -27.96
C LYS A 1117 -36.06 -51.61 -29.38
N VAL A 1118 -34.86 -51.10 -29.67
CA VAL A 1118 -34.53 -50.57 -31.02
C VAL A 1118 -34.14 -51.69 -31.98
N LEU A 1119 -33.61 -52.79 -31.43
CA LEU A 1119 -33.28 -53.97 -32.21
C LEU A 1119 -34.55 -54.74 -32.62
N ARG A 1120 -35.58 -54.84 -31.76
CA ARG A 1120 -36.81 -55.60 -32.05
C ARG A 1120 -37.60 -55.17 -33.30
N SER A 1121 -37.41 -53.97 -33.84
CA SER A 1121 -38.17 -53.46 -35.00
C SER A 1121 -37.50 -53.67 -36.38
N LEU A 1122 -36.26 -54.17 -36.47
CA LEU A 1122 -35.47 -54.17 -37.71
C LEU A 1122 -34.87 -55.54 -38.11
N GLN A 1123 -34.65 -55.75 -39.42
CA GLN A 1123 -33.99 -56.92 -40.03
C GLN A 1123 -32.53 -57.04 -39.56
N LEU A 1124 -32.23 -58.02 -38.69
CA LEU A 1124 -31.15 -57.89 -37.70
C LEU A 1124 -29.91 -58.79 -37.83
N SER A 1125 -29.67 -59.41 -38.98
CA SER A 1125 -28.40 -60.13 -39.21
C SER A 1125 -27.32 -59.23 -39.82
N GLU A 1126 -27.70 -58.16 -40.53
CA GLU A 1126 -26.79 -57.42 -41.43
C GLU A 1126 -25.92 -56.38 -40.71
N ILE A 1127 -26.48 -55.67 -39.73
CA ILE A 1127 -25.78 -54.63 -38.95
C ILE A 1127 -24.95 -55.24 -37.82
N LYS A 1128 -25.40 -56.38 -37.26
CA LYS A 1128 -24.75 -57.05 -36.12
C LYS A 1128 -23.30 -57.46 -36.42
N ASN A 1129 -23.06 -58.08 -37.58
CA ASN A 1129 -21.72 -58.55 -37.97
C ASN A 1129 -20.72 -57.39 -38.15
N ARG A 1130 -21.20 -56.21 -38.55
CA ARG A 1130 -20.37 -55.00 -38.69
C ARG A 1130 -19.98 -54.42 -37.34
N ILE A 1131 -20.92 -54.37 -36.40
CA ILE A 1131 -20.64 -53.95 -35.01
C ILE A 1131 -19.62 -54.90 -34.35
N GLU A 1132 -19.72 -56.21 -34.61
CA GLU A 1132 -18.77 -57.20 -34.12
C GLU A 1132 -17.35 -56.98 -34.68
N PHE A 1133 -17.22 -56.63 -35.96
CA PHE A 1133 -15.93 -56.25 -36.55
C PHE A 1133 -15.38 -54.94 -35.98
N MET A 1134 -16.24 -53.93 -35.76
CA MET A 1134 -15.82 -52.67 -35.13
C MET A 1134 -15.27 -52.88 -33.71
N ASN A 1135 -15.78 -53.89 -32.99
CA ASN A 1135 -15.22 -54.28 -31.69
C ASN A 1135 -13.78 -54.78 -31.79
N LEU A 1136 -13.47 -55.58 -32.82
CA LEU A 1136 -12.09 -56.01 -33.07
C LEU A 1136 -11.19 -54.82 -33.40
N ALA A 1137 -11.65 -53.91 -34.26
CA ALA A 1137 -10.91 -52.70 -34.61
C ALA A 1137 -10.64 -51.82 -33.38
N TYR A 1138 -11.61 -51.72 -32.47
CA TYR A 1138 -11.47 -51.00 -31.20
C TYR A 1138 -10.44 -51.65 -30.26
N LEU A 1139 -10.48 -52.99 -30.11
CA LEU A 1139 -9.49 -53.71 -29.30
C LEU A 1139 -8.07 -53.59 -29.88
N ILE A 1140 -7.92 -53.64 -31.22
CA ILE A 1140 -6.62 -53.40 -31.89
C ILE A 1140 -6.13 -51.97 -31.62
N PHE A 1141 -7.04 -51.00 -31.61
CA PHE A 1141 -6.69 -49.62 -31.38
C PHE A 1141 -6.20 -49.34 -29.96
N LEU A 1142 -6.86 -49.93 -28.95
CA LEU A 1142 -6.50 -49.74 -27.53
C LEU A 1142 -5.24 -50.48 -27.08
N ASN A 1143 -4.62 -51.27 -27.94
CA ASN A 1143 -3.45 -52.05 -27.55
C ASN A 1143 -2.19 -51.17 -27.57
N ASP A 1144 -1.73 -50.77 -26.37
CA ASP A 1144 -0.55 -49.92 -26.14
C ASP A 1144 0.75 -50.44 -26.78
N THR A 1145 0.82 -51.73 -27.15
CA THR A 1145 2.01 -52.32 -27.77
C THR A 1145 2.12 -52.05 -29.27
N LEU A 1146 1.06 -51.52 -29.91
CA LEU A 1146 1.05 -51.17 -31.33
C LEU A 1146 1.38 -49.70 -31.57
N VAL A 1147 2.48 -49.44 -32.28
CA VAL A 1147 2.90 -48.08 -32.65
C VAL A 1147 1.99 -47.45 -33.72
N LYS A 1148 1.28 -48.26 -34.54
CA LYS A 1148 0.39 -47.80 -35.63
C LYS A 1148 -0.83 -48.71 -35.84
N PRO A 1149 -1.83 -48.71 -34.94
CA PRO A 1149 -3.00 -49.59 -35.03
C PRO A 1149 -3.84 -49.38 -36.30
N HIS A 1150 -3.94 -48.15 -36.81
CA HIS A 1150 -4.69 -47.83 -38.03
C HIS A 1150 -4.15 -48.54 -39.29
N GLU A 1151 -2.83 -48.77 -39.36
CA GLU A 1151 -2.20 -49.46 -40.49
C GLU A 1151 -2.68 -50.93 -40.54
N LEU A 1152 -2.73 -51.59 -39.38
CA LEU A 1152 -3.22 -52.97 -39.26
C LEU A 1152 -4.72 -53.08 -39.57
N ILE A 1153 -5.55 -52.15 -39.06
CA ILE A 1153 -7.00 -52.13 -39.34
C ILE A 1153 -7.26 -51.91 -40.84
N SER A 1154 -6.49 -51.05 -41.50
CA SER A 1154 -6.59 -50.82 -42.96
C SER A 1154 -6.19 -52.05 -43.77
N ILE A 1155 -5.12 -52.76 -43.38
CA ILE A 1155 -4.71 -54.02 -44.02
C ILE A 1155 -5.79 -55.08 -43.85
N LEU A 1156 -6.37 -55.21 -42.64
CA LEU A 1156 -7.47 -56.13 -42.38
C LEU A 1156 -8.69 -55.83 -43.25
N LEU A 1157 -9.10 -54.55 -43.36
CA LEU A 1157 -10.23 -54.14 -44.20
C LEU A 1157 -9.99 -54.41 -45.69
N LYS A 1158 -8.77 -54.20 -46.20
CA LYS A 1158 -8.41 -54.41 -47.61
C LYS A 1158 -8.24 -55.88 -47.99
N GLU A 1159 -7.60 -56.69 -47.15
CA GLU A 1159 -7.31 -58.10 -47.48
C GLU A 1159 -8.52 -59.02 -47.23
N ILE A 1160 -9.43 -58.68 -46.30
CA ILE A 1160 -10.58 -59.53 -45.96
C ILE A 1160 -11.76 -59.35 -46.92
N ASN A 1161 -11.87 -58.21 -47.63
CA ASN A 1161 -13.02 -57.87 -48.49
C ASN A 1161 -14.37 -58.16 -47.79
N PHE A 1162 -14.60 -57.50 -46.65
CA PHE A 1162 -15.75 -57.76 -45.79
C PHE A 1162 -17.08 -57.39 -46.50
N THR A 1163 -17.83 -58.40 -46.91
CA THR A 1163 -19.15 -58.24 -47.56
C THR A 1163 -20.30 -58.34 -46.55
N TRP A 1164 -21.50 -57.84 -46.89
CA TRP A 1164 -22.68 -57.83 -46.03
C TRP A 1164 -23.08 -59.20 -45.44
N SER A 1165 -22.64 -60.31 -46.05
CA SER A 1165 -22.91 -61.70 -45.62
C SER A 1165 -21.76 -62.37 -44.85
N SER A 1166 -20.69 -61.64 -44.54
CA SER A 1166 -19.49 -62.21 -43.90
C SER A 1166 -19.71 -62.48 -42.41
N VAL A 1167 -19.46 -63.72 -41.96
CA VAL A 1167 -19.54 -64.12 -40.55
C VAL A 1167 -18.14 -64.01 -39.93
N CYS A 1168 -17.97 -63.13 -38.93
CA CYS A 1168 -16.68 -62.82 -38.30
C CYS A 1168 -15.93 -64.07 -37.80
N LEU A 1169 -16.63 -65.06 -37.24
CA LEU A 1169 -16.04 -66.32 -36.76
C LEU A 1169 -15.38 -67.16 -37.86
N LYS A 1170 -15.89 -67.12 -39.10
CA LYS A 1170 -15.33 -67.88 -40.24
C LYS A 1170 -14.11 -67.19 -40.85
N LEU A 1171 -13.92 -65.90 -40.57
CA LEU A 1171 -12.78 -65.09 -41.01
C LEU A 1171 -11.62 -65.12 -40.00
N LEU A 1172 -11.81 -65.74 -38.82
CA LEU A 1172 -10.80 -65.84 -37.77
C LEU A 1172 -9.45 -66.40 -38.26
N PRO A 1173 -9.37 -67.47 -39.09
CA PRO A 1173 -8.09 -67.97 -39.59
C PRO A 1173 -7.33 -66.96 -40.44
N THR A 1174 -8.05 -66.25 -41.32
CA THR A 1174 -7.49 -65.21 -42.18
C THR A 1174 -7.02 -64.00 -41.37
N ILE A 1175 -7.82 -63.57 -40.39
CA ILE A 1175 -7.47 -62.47 -39.47
C ILE A 1175 -6.19 -62.82 -38.68
N THR A 1176 -6.10 -64.04 -38.14
CA THR A 1176 -4.91 -64.46 -37.38
C THR A 1176 -3.63 -64.53 -38.21
N ASP A 1177 -3.72 -64.90 -39.49
CA ASP A 1177 -2.55 -64.94 -40.36
C ASP A 1177 -2.08 -63.52 -40.75
N ILE A 1178 -3.03 -62.62 -41.05
CA ILE A 1178 -2.73 -61.20 -41.36
C ILE A 1178 -2.05 -60.54 -40.15
N ILE A 1179 -2.60 -60.72 -38.95
CA ILE A 1179 -2.02 -60.18 -37.71
C ILE A 1179 -0.64 -60.79 -37.44
N GLY A 1180 -0.47 -62.10 -37.65
CA GLY A 1180 0.82 -62.78 -37.52
C GLY A 1180 1.89 -62.23 -38.45
N ARG A 1181 1.57 -62.05 -39.74
CA ARG A 1181 2.47 -61.45 -40.75
C ARG A 1181 2.85 -60.01 -40.40
N TYR A 1182 1.89 -59.24 -39.89
CA TYR A 1182 2.11 -57.85 -39.49
C TYR A 1182 3.05 -57.75 -38.27
N LEU A 1183 2.87 -58.61 -37.26
CA LEU A 1183 3.71 -58.61 -36.07
C LEU A 1183 5.14 -59.07 -36.35
N GLU A 1184 5.32 -60.04 -37.25
CA GLU A 1184 6.64 -60.49 -37.72
C GLU A 1184 7.39 -59.39 -38.48
N THR A 1185 6.70 -58.63 -39.34
CA THR A 1185 7.33 -57.54 -40.10
C THR A 1185 7.68 -56.32 -39.23
N LYS A 1186 7.00 -56.12 -38.10
CA LYS A 1186 7.24 -54.98 -37.19
C LYS A 1186 8.06 -55.35 -35.94
N ASN A 1187 8.48 -56.61 -35.78
CA ASN A 1187 9.31 -57.09 -34.66
C ASN A 1187 8.66 -56.88 -33.26
N ILE A 1188 7.34 -57.06 -33.15
CA ILE A 1188 6.58 -56.85 -31.90
C ILE A 1188 6.35 -58.21 -31.20
N ALA A 1189 6.54 -58.27 -29.87
CA ALA A 1189 6.36 -59.50 -29.10
C ALA A 1189 4.88 -59.93 -29.03
N ASN A 1190 4.58 -61.11 -29.57
CA ASN A 1190 3.26 -61.64 -29.94
C ASN A 1190 2.21 -61.89 -28.83
N SER A 1191 2.37 -61.51 -27.55
CA SER A 1191 1.45 -62.03 -26.51
C SER A 1191 0.13 -61.26 -26.36
N THR A 1192 0.10 -59.93 -26.45
CA THR A 1192 -1.07 -59.12 -26.06
C THR A 1192 -2.21 -59.12 -27.10
N LEU A 1193 -1.91 -58.85 -28.37
CA LEU A 1193 -2.91 -58.83 -29.45
C LEU A 1193 -3.64 -60.15 -29.66
N PHE A 1194 -2.94 -61.27 -29.49
CA PHE A 1194 -3.56 -62.59 -29.60
C PHE A 1194 -4.43 -62.92 -28.37
N ILE A 1195 -4.19 -62.30 -27.20
CA ILE A 1195 -5.12 -62.34 -26.05
C ILE A 1195 -6.38 -61.52 -26.38
N ASP A 1196 -6.24 -60.34 -26.97
CA ASP A 1196 -7.39 -59.50 -27.35
C ASP A 1196 -8.26 -60.21 -28.41
N LEU A 1197 -7.64 -60.90 -29.37
CA LEU A 1197 -8.32 -61.69 -30.38
C LEU A 1197 -9.03 -62.92 -29.78
N GLN A 1198 -8.46 -63.53 -28.74
CA GLN A 1198 -9.09 -64.58 -27.96
C GLN A 1198 -10.32 -64.06 -27.19
N GLN A 1199 -10.23 -62.89 -26.55
CA GLN A 1199 -11.36 -62.25 -25.87
C GLN A 1199 -12.47 -61.84 -26.84
N TRP A 1200 -12.11 -61.29 -28.01
CA TRP A 1200 -13.06 -60.95 -29.07
C TRP A 1200 -13.85 -62.17 -29.54
N THR A 1201 -13.17 -63.29 -29.77
CA THR A 1201 -13.80 -64.57 -30.18
C THR A 1201 -14.81 -65.06 -29.14
N LEU A 1202 -14.48 -64.98 -27.85
CA LEU A 1202 -15.39 -65.34 -26.75
C LEU A 1202 -16.57 -64.38 -26.63
N THR A 1203 -16.36 -63.09 -26.87
CA THR A 1203 -17.41 -62.07 -26.83
C THR A 1203 -18.47 -62.33 -27.90
N ILE A 1204 -18.04 -62.68 -29.11
CA ILE A 1204 -18.97 -63.07 -30.19
C ILE A 1204 -19.77 -64.31 -29.79
N LEU A 1205 -19.10 -65.36 -29.28
CA LEU A 1205 -19.77 -66.60 -28.87
C LEU A 1205 -20.80 -66.38 -27.75
N LYS A 1206 -20.47 -65.57 -26.73
CA LYS A 1206 -21.37 -65.24 -25.61
C LYS A 1206 -22.53 -64.32 -26.01
N SER A 1207 -22.36 -63.47 -27.03
CA SER A 1207 -23.39 -62.53 -27.51
C SER A 1207 -24.46 -63.15 -28.41
N THR A 1208 -24.26 -64.39 -28.88
CA THR A 1208 -25.24 -65.10 -29.71
C THR A 1208 -26.18 -65.92 -28.82
N LYS A 1209 -27.49 -65.62 -28.85
CA LYS A 1209 -28.49 -66.35 -28.03
C LYS A 1209 -28.50 -67.88 -28.29
N GLN A 1210 -27.99 -68.34 -29.43
CA GLN A 1210 -27.62 -69.74 -29.74
C GLN A 1210 -26.42 -69.77 -30.72
N PRO A 1211 -25.20 -70.13 -30.30
CA PRO A 1211 -24.11 -70.39 -31.25
C PRO A 1211 -24.40 -71.67 -32.05
N SER A 1212 -24.20 -71.65 -33.37
CA SER A 1212 -24.50 -72.83 -34.19
C SER A 1212 -23.46 -73.93 -33.90
N GLN A 1213 -23.90 -75.20 -33.80
CA GLN A 1213 -22.99 -76.34 -33.62
C GLN A 1213 -21.91 -76.41 -34.71
N GLN A 1214 -22.19 -75.87 -35.90
CA GLN A 1214 -21.26 -75.82 -37.02
C GLN A 1214 -20.12 -74.81 -36.80
N ASP A 1215 -20.38 -73.67 -36.13
CA ASP A 1215 -19.36 -72.66 -35.83
C ASP A 1215 -18.41 -73.15 -34.72
N ILE A 1216 -18.95 -73.85 -33.72
CA ILE A 1216 -18.15 -74.45 -32.63
C ILE A 1216 -17.25 -75.57 -33.19
N TYR A 1217 -17.78 -76.44 -34.05
CA TYR A 1217 -17.00 -77.52 -34.68
C TYR A 1217 -15.90 -76.96 -35.60
N PHE A 1218 -16.18 -75.87 -36.33
CA PHE A 1218 -15.19 -75.17 -37.14
C PHE A 1218 -14.03 -74.63 -36.28
N LEU A 1219 -14.33 -74.04 -35.12
CA LEU A 1219 -13.32 -73.52 -34.20
C LEU A 1219 -12.44 -74.64 -33.61
N PHE A 1220 -13.02 -75.78 -33.21
CA PHE A 1220 -12.25 -76.94 -32.77
C PHE A 1220 -11.29 -77.43 -33.86
N LYS A 1221 -11.77 -77.52 -35.11
CA LYS A 1221 -10.94 -77.94 -36.26
C LYS A 1221 -9.82 -76.94 -36.57
N TYR A 1222 -10.06 -75.64 -36.39
CA TYR A 1222 -9.06 -74.61 -36.60
C TYR A 1222 -7.97 -74.61 -35.51
N ILE A 1223 -8.33 -74.81 -34.24
CA ILE A 1223 -7.37 -74.90 -33.12
C ILE A 1223 -6.40 -76.07 -33.29
N ASP A 1224 -6.90 -77.20 -33.82
CA ASP A 1224 -6.15 -78.44 -34.05
C ASP A 1224 -5.22 -78.39 -35.28
N GLN A 1225 -5.36 -77.39 -36.16
CA GLN A 1225 -4.48 -77.26 -37.33
C GLN A 1225 -3.04 -76.83 -36.93
N SER A 1226 -2.05 -77.45 -37.58
CA SER A 1226 -0.62 -77.11 -37.40
C SER A 1226 -0.27 -75.70 -37.88
N THR A 1227 -1.11 -75.09 -38.72
CA THR A 1227 -0.97 -73.73 -39.24
C THR A 1227 -1.54 -72.64 -38.32
N CYS A 1228 -2.21 -73.01 -37.23
CA CYS A 1228 -2.79 -72.04 -36.28
C CYS A 1228 -1.70 -71.36 -35.46
N ARG A 1229 -1.50 -70.04 -35.65
CA ARG A 1229 -0.46 -69.22 -35.01
C ARG A 1229 -0.68 -68.91 -33.52
N LEU A 1230 -1.80 -69.34 -32.92
CA LEU A 1230 -2.07 -69.20 -31.48
C LEU A 1230 -1.11 -70.05 -30.63
N SER A 1231 -0.67 -69.51 -29.48
CA SER A 1231 0.19 -70.25 -28.53
C SER A 1231 -0.51 -71.46 -27.91
N LEU A 1232 0.26 -72.43 -27.42
CA LEU A 1232 -0.30 -73.65 -26.81
C LEU A 1232 -1.27 -73.33 -25.64
N GLN A 1233 -0.91 -72.37 -24.80
CA GLN A 1233 -1.72 -71.94 -23.66
C GLN A 1233 -3.05 -71.29 -24.11
N MET A 1234 -3.03 -70.52 -25.20
CA MET A 1234 -4.24 -69.90 -25.78
C MET A 1234 -5.16 -70.92 -26.43
N LYS A 1235 -4.59 -71.92 -27.13
CA LYS A 1235 -5.35 -73.03 -27.69
C LYS A 1235 -6.09 -73.80 -26.59
N GLN A 1236 -5.41 -74.05 -25.48
CA GLN A 1236 -5.99 -74.76 -24.34
C GLN A 1236 -7.13 -73.97 -23.67
N TYR A 1237 -6.95 -72.66 -23.44
CA TYR A 1237 -8.02 -71.83 -22.86
C TYR A 1237 -9.26 -71.71 -23.77
N LEU A 1238 -9.07 -71.54 -25.09
CA LEU A 1238 -10.20 -71.53 -26.02
C LEU A 1238 -10.90 -72.89 -26.08
N PHE A 1239 -10.14 -73.98 -25.99
CA PHE A 1239 -10.70 -75.32 -25.93
C PHE A 1239 -11.57 -75.52 -24.68
N ASP A 1240 -11.09 -75.10 -23.51
CA ASP A 1240 -11.82 -75.21 -22.23
C ASP A 1240 -13.12 -74.38 -22.25
N GLU A 1241 -13.07 -73.13 -22.75
CA GLU A 1241 -14.28 -72.29 -22.87
C GLU A 1241 -15.27 -72.84 -23.91
N LEU A 1242 -14.80 -73.39 -25.04
CA LEU A 1242 -15.68 -74.02 -26.04
C LEU A 1242 -16.34 -75.29 -25.49
N ILE A 1243 -15.64 -76.07 -24.67
CA ILE A 1243 -16.24 -77.22 -23.96
C ILE A 1243 -17.28 -76.76 -22.96
N ASN A 1244 -17.01 -75.72 -22.15
CA ASN A 1244 -17.98 -75.17 -21.21
C ASN A 1244 -19.26 -74.68 -21.93
N ILE A 1245 -19.11 -74.04 -23.09
CA ILE A 1245 -20.26 -73.60 -23.91
C ILE A 1245 -21.01 -74.81 -24.49
N CYS A 1246 -20.31 -75.86 -24.95
CA CYS A 1246 -20.94 -77.11 -25.38
C CYS A 1246 -21.75 -77.78 -24.24
N LEU A 1247 -21.18 -77.85 -23.04
CA LEU A 1247 -21.85 -78.41 -21.86
C LEU A 1247 -23.08 -77.60 -21.46
N GLN A 1248 -23.02 -76.27 -21.51
CA GLN A 1248 -24.18 -75.39 -21.27
C GLN A 1248 -25.28 -75.56 -22.33
N LEU A 1249 -24.93 -75.87 -23.59
CA LEU A 1249 -25.89 -76.17 -24.64
C LEU A 1249 -26.55 -77.55 -24.47
N GLU A 1250 -25.81 -78.56 -23.97
CA GLU A 1250 -26.37 -79.87 -23.65
C GLU A 1250 -27.27 -79.85 -22.41
N ASP A 1251 -26.90 -79.11 -21.35
CA ASP A 1251 -27.75 -78.92 -20.16
C ASP A 1251 -29.03 -78.12 -20.48
N ARG A 1252 -28.96 -77.17 -21.42
CA ARG A 1252 -30.16 -76.48 -21.92
C ARG A 1252 -31.05 -77.37 -22.79
N LYS A 1253 -30.48 -78.32 -23.56
CA LYS A 1253 -31.28 -79.34 -24.27
C LYS A 1253 -31.95 -80.33 -23.33
N LYS A 1254 -31.34 -80.68 -22.18
CA LYS A 1254 -31.98 -81.49 -21.12
C LYS A 1254 -33.08 -80.76 -20.35
N LYS A 1255 -33.01 -79.42 -20.24
CA LYS A 1255 -34.08 -78.60 -19.63
C LYS A 1255 -35.22 -78.23 -20.59
N CYS A 1256 -35.09 -78.51 -21.88
CA CYS A 1256 -36.11 -78.26 -22.91
C CYS A 1256 -36.88 -79.52 -23.35
N PHE A 1257 -36.68 -80.66 -22.68
CA PHE A 1257 -37.53 -81.85 -22.78
C PHE A 1257 -38.38 -82.03 -21.53
#